data_AF-A0A1A8LYB8-F1
#
_entry.id   AF-A0A1A8LYB8-F1
#
_cell.length_a   1.000
_cell.length_b   1.000
_cell.length_c   1.000
_cell.angle_alpha   90.00
_cell.angle_beta   90.00
_cell.angle_gamma   90.00
#
_symmetry.space_group_name_H-M   'P 1'
#
loop_
_entity.id
_entity.type
_entity.pdbx_description
1 polymer ?
#
loop_
_entity_poly.entity_id
_entity_poly.type
_entity_poly.pdbx_seq_one_letter_code
_entity_poly.pdbx_strand_id
1 'polypeptide(L)'
;MAKVLMLTLFFTALMSSRGQSCYVQSPFYVRVPLTIPAGYVTKVETSGCDPTSLWFSSKDPSFTVRSDGVIIALRSVTMETGERTFSVGVHDNNGPESEMEVHLVYKRTRKTNEKREAVLRRTKRHWRPAPFHILENGKPPFPIYIDQFVSDSSQNYSVFYTLRGPGIDEYPFDIFSFNSENGKLYLKQSVDREEYSEFHLTARVFDKVNQKERDNPAPITVIVDDENDNAPEFIGPLQFVVDEQNGPGTLVGQLQSTDRDDPNTDHSRVQYKLLSGLNYFAIHPKSGTITTVTNTLDRETTDKHFVIVEARDREGAANGLFTTCTVTINLRDVNDNPPTFLKTPYKATIAENVGEKLLLRIPVEDKDLINTPNWISKFIITKGNENGNFRIDRDPATNEGCLYVTKPLDYEVSPIVRLEVLARNEAELNSTSAQWQTVPVNVTVTDVDEGPEFSAPTITFTIKENTPNGTLIGTYSAKDPETKKSDGITYYKSSDPGGWVNVDKNTGQLTVANTIDRESDLVRDGMYNITVRAVDATSKSGTGTVILKIIDENDNMPVIPPGLVLCQKTEDELGSVVVTAEDKDGSPNTFPFSFRLPPDNDGTWSLEPLNATSAKLKQVKPLSTGIYDVPITVRDQQGYGAEKITKVTICRCRSGVCLAQKRAVALGPMGALALFLPLLLLLLLCLFLIFICATKKQKAQIMEADDYKGTLLESNTEALGDNVDANFLSMGLDQGAKGSKVSIMNQGWAGNKSFSTIGGHSMHDFGYNQSGMTMTNIQDVYSRQFDHYGTQHVGSTLLGNGMDYRSQDSSLLHWQTVELMLQERMKYMGQKEREEEEVNDTLHCYGYEGAGSTAGSVGCHSDIGDRDNLEFLNALGPKFKSLAEVCTKS
;
A
#
# COMPACT_ATOMS: atom_id res chain seq x y z
N MET A 1 8.29 -10.76 67.76
CA MET A 1 8.46 -12.19 67.42
C MET A 1 9.93 -12.57 67.63
N ALA A 2 10.29 -13.24 68.72
CA ALA A 2 11.70 -13.52 69.07
C ALA A 2 11.94 -15.02 69.28
N LYS A 3 11.81 -15.82 68.21
CA LYS A 3 12.18 -17.25 68.22
C LYS A 3 12.39 -17.96 66.87
N VAL A 4 12.39 -17.25 65.74
CA VAL A 4 12.63 -17.83 64.40
C VAL A 4 13.89 -17.27 63.72
N LEU A 5 14.32 -16.05 64.08
CA LEU A 5 15.47 -15.34 63.48
C LEU A 5 16.86 -15.90 63.89
N MET A 6 16.94 -17.08 64.51
CA MET A 6 18.16 -17.62 65.11
C MET A 6 18.60 -18.99 64.56
N LEU A 7 17.89 -19.54 63.56
CA LEU A 7 18.24 -20.84 62.96
C LEU A 7 18.87 -20.73 61.57
N THR A 8 18.63 -19.64 60.84
CA THR A 8 19.17 -19.40 59.49
C THR A 8 20.61 -18.88 59.46
N LEU A 9 21.19 -18.54 60.61
CA LEU A 9 22.56 -18.02 60.74
C LEU A 9 23.60 -19.06 61.20
N PHE A 10 23.21 -20.34 61.35
CA PHE A 10 24.10 -21.41 61.81
C PHE A 10 24.46 -22.48 60.76
N PHE A 11 23.86 -22.43 59.56
CA PHE A 11 24.10 -23.42 58.49
C PHE A 11 25.07 -22.95 57.39
N THR A 12 25.64 -21.74 57.52
CA THR A 12 26.59 -21.15 56.56
C THR A 12 28.06 -21.33 56.95
N ALA A 13 28.36 -22.13 58.00
CA ALA A 13 29.70 -22.27 58.58
C ALA A 13 30.20 -23.71 58.72
N LEU A 14 29.55 -24.71 58.09
CA LEU A 14 29.86 -26.12 58.34
C LEU A 14 29.62 -27.08 57.15
N MET A 15 30.16 -26.74 55.98
CA MET A 15 30.61 -27.74 54.98
C MET A 15 31.84 -27.23 54.22
N SER A 16 33.02 -27.40 54.85
CA SER A 16 34.29 -27.37 54.11
C SER A 16 34.41 -28.62 53.24
N SER A 17 34.97 -28.47 52.04
CA SER A 17 35.73 -29.49 51.32
C SER A 17 35.15 -30.91 51.28
N ARG A 18 34.26 -31.18 50.32
CA ARG A 18 34.21 -32.48 49.63
C ARG A 18 34.27 -32.24 48.13
N GLY A 19 35.32 -32.74 47.49
CA GLY A 19 35.45 -32.70 46.03
C GLY A 19 34.40 -33.58 45.36
N GLN A 20 34.03 -33.24 44.13
CA GLN A 20 33.20 -34.13 43.31
C GLN A 20 34.08 -35.30 42.84
N SER A 21 33.71 -36.52 43.22
CA SER A 21 34.39 -37.74 42.77
C SER A 21 34.11 -37.98 41.29
N CYS A 22 35.16 -38.20 40.50
CA CYS A 22 35.04 -38.65 39.11
C CYS A 22 34.20 -39.95 39.03
N TYR A 23 33.29 -40.04 38.06
CA TYR A 23 32.34 -41.15 37.95
C TYR A 23 32.41 -41.74 36.53
N VAL A 24 32.84 -43.00 36.43
CA VAL A 24 33.00 -43.73 35.17
C VAL A 24 31.86 -44.73 35.02
N GLN A 25 31.22 -44.79 33.84
CA GLN A 25 30.15 -45.75 33.58
C GLN A 25 30.71 -47.16 33.37
N SER A 26 30.03 -48.17 33.94
CA SER A 26 30.33 -49.59 33.75
C SER A 26 29.04 -50.38 33.41
N PRO A 27 29.13 -51.48 32.64
CA PRO A 27 30.31 -52.03 31.95
C PRO A 27 30.49 -51.46 30.53
N PHE A 28 31.72 -51.46 30.01
CA PHE A 28 32.06 -50.96 28.67
C PHE A 28 32.20 -52.11 27.66
N TYR A 29 31.39 -52.11 26.59
CA TYR A 29 31.34 -53.22 25.61
C TYR A 29 31.97 -52.84 24.26
N VAL A 30 33.00 -53.57 23.83
CA VAL A 30 33.71 -53.35 22.55
C VAL A 30 33.58 -54.59 21.67
N ARG A 31 33.26 -54.39 20.39
CA ARG A 31 33.14 -55.47 19.39
C ARG A 31 34.47 -55.68 18.69
N VAL A 32 35.01 -56.91 18.72
CA VAL A 32 36.36 -57.23 18.23
C VAL A 32 36.39 -58.43 17.28
N PRO A 33 37.40 -58.53 16.39
CA PRO A 33 37.67 -59.76 15.64
C PRO A 33 38.13 -60.92 16.55
N LEU A 34 38.06 -62.16 16.04
CA LEU A 34 38.44 -63.38 16.78
C LEU A 34 39.89 -63.39 17.26
N THR A 35 40.79 -62.69 16.56
CA THR A 35 42.17 -62.44 16.98
C THR A 35 42.45 -60.94 16.85
N ILE A 36 42.83 -60.33 17.97
CA ILE A 36 43.20 -58.92 18.09
C ILE A 36 44.69 -58.79 17.79
N PRO A 37 45.13 -57.95 16.84
CA PRO A 37 46.56 -57.75 16.56
C PRO A 37 47.22 -56.87 17.63
N ALA A 38 48.54 -57.00 17.78
CA ALA A 38 49.33 -56.05 18.56
C ALA A 38 49.22 -54.64 17.95
N GLY A 39 49.11 -53.62 18.78
CA GLY A 39 48.85 -52.24 18.36
C GLY A 39 47.39 -51.92 18.05
N TYR A 40 46.44 -52.85 18.26
CA TYR A 40 45.00 -52.51 18.21
C TYR A 40 44.64 -51.48 19.29
N VAL A 41 43.87 -50.46 18.92
CA VAL A 41 43.56 -49.28 19.75
C VAL A 41 42.05 -49.14 19.94
N THR A 42 41.61 -48.86 21.17
CA THR A 42 40.25 -48.41 21.48
C THR A 42 40.28 -47.34 22.56
N LYS A 43 39.31 -46.42 22.60
CA LYS A 43 39.29 -45.30 23.54
C LYS A 43 38.03 -45.34 24.42
N VAL A 44 38.20 -45.03 25.69
CA VAL A 44 37.12 -44.83 26.66
C VAL A 44 36.78 -43.34 26.71
N GLU A 45 35.49 -43.01 26.72
CA GLU A 45 35.01 -41.62 26.90
C GLU A 45 34.63 -41.38 28.37
N THR A 46 35.32 -40.44 29.02
CA THR A 46 35.11 -40.08 30.43
C THR A 46 34.53 -38.66 30.52
N SER A 47 33.25 -38.55 30.86
CA SER A 47 32.57 -37.25 30.98
C SER A 47 32.76 -36.62 32.37
N GLY A 48 33.27 -35.39 32.44
CA GLY A 48 33.22 -34.55 33.63
C GLY A 48 34.39 -34.67 34.63
N CYS A 49 35.57 -35.11 34.18
CA CYS A 49 36.79 -35.17 35.01
C CYS A 49 37.95 -34.40 34.34
N ASP A 50 38.84 -33.80 35.13
CA ASP A 50 39.98 -33.02 34.62
C ASP A 50 41.06 -33.98 34.05
N PRO A 51 41.45 -33.86 32.76
CA PRO A 51 42.39 -34.78 32.13
C PRO A 51 43.84 -34.65 32.64
N THR A 52 44.14 -33.69 33.52
CA THR A 52 45.50 -33.48 34.06
C THR A 52 45.78 -34.16 35.40
N SER A 53 44.78 -34.70 36.10
CA SER A 53 44.95 -35.30 37.44
C SER A 53 44.79 -36.83 37.52
N LEU A 54 44.41 -37.49 36.43
CA LEU A 54 44.07 -38.92 36.39
C LEU A 54 45.20 -39.81 35.84
N TRP A 55 45.30 -41.03 36.36
CA TRP A 55 46.08 -42.11 35.72
C TRP A 55 45.33 -43.44 35.70
N PHE A 56 45.65 -44.26 34.69
CA PHE A 56 44.94 -45.50 34.36
C PHE A 56 45.85 -46.72 34.51
N SER A 57 45.27 -47.86 34.85
CA SER A 57 45.97 -49.14 34.99
C SER A 57 45.11 -50.30 34.47
N SER A 58 45.69 -51.22 33.68
CA SER A 58 45.02 -52.48 33.26
C SER A 58 45.46 -53.62 34.17
N LYS A 59 44.52 -54.47 34.58
CA LYS A 59 44.83 -55.70 35.34
C LYS A 59 45.15 -56.91 34.42
N ASP A 60 44.96 -56.80 33.10
CA ASP A 60 45.39 -57.80 32.11
C ASP A 60 46.73 -57.39 31.45
N PRO A 61 47.82 -58.19 31.60
CA PRO A 61 49.14 -57.89 31.06
C PRO A 61 49.24 -58.04 29.52
N SER A 62 48.11 -58.19 28.82
CA SER A 62 48.02 -58.19 27.35
C SER A 62 47.70 -56.80 26.78
N PHE A 63 47.23 -55.87 27.64
CA PHE A 63 46.79 -54.53 27.27
C PHE A 63 47.44 -53.48 28.16
N THR A 64 47.65 -52.28 27.63
CA THR A 64 48.07 -51.09 28.39
C THR A 64 47.07 -49.95 28.16
N VAL A 65 47.06 -48.96 29.06
CA VAL A 65 46.17 -47.79 28.97
C VAL A 65 47.02 -46.52 29.09
N ARG A 66 46.83 -45.59 28.17
CA ARG A 66 47.47 -44.26 28.18
C ARG A 66 46.69 -43.29 29.09
N SER A 67 47.34 -42.19 29.46
CA SER A 67 46.73 -41.09 30.25
C SER A 67 45.54 -40.40 29.59
N ASP A 68 45.33 -40.60 28.28
CA ASP A 68 44.21 -40.06 27.50
C ASP A 68 43.03 -41.05 27.36
N GLY A 69 42.97 -42.09 28.20
CA GLY A 69 41.89 -43.10 28.21
C GLY A 69 41.96 -44.11 27.05
N VAL A 70 43.09 -44.17 26.34
CA VAL A 70 43.29 -45.03 25.16
C VAL A 70 43.91 -46.37 25.57
N ILE A 71 43.19 -47.46 25.33
CA ILE A 71 43.62 -48.85 25.55
C ILE A 71 44.31 -49.38 24.30
N ILE A 72 45.49 -50.01 24.47
CA ILE A 72 46.31 -50.57 23.39
C ILE A 72 46.69 -52.03 23.69
N ALA A 73 46.51 -52.92 22.71
CA ALA A 73 46.97 -54.31 22.79
C ALA A 73 48.50 -54.41 22.63
N LEU A 74 49.21 -54.93 23.64
CA LEU A 74 50.67 -55.08 23.62
C LEU A 74 51.17 -56.28 22.81
N ARG A 75 50.30 -57.26 22.56
CA ARG A 75 50.58 -58.51 21.84
C ARG A 75 49.32 -59.01 21.16
N SER A 76 49.45 -59.95 20.22
CA SER A 76 48.31 -60.61 19.60
C SER A 76 47.51 -61.44 20.61
N VAL A 77 46.20 -61.23 20.69
CA VAL A 77 45.29 -61.94 21.62
C VAL A 77 44.19 -62.65 20.84
N THR A 78 44.05 -63.96 21.02
CA THR A 78 42.98 -64.77 20.41
C THR A 78 41.85 -65.02 21.42
N MET A 79 40.60 -64.98 20.94
CA MET A 79 39.37 -65.07 21.72
C MET A 79 38.85 -66.52 21.74
N GLU A 80 39.30 -67.33 22.68
CA GLU A 80 38.95 -68.76 22.76
C GLU A 80 37.45 -69.01 23.05
N THR A 81 36.83 -68.15 23.86
CA THR A 81 35.45 -68.28 24.38
C THR A 81 34.42 -67.43 23.64
N GLY A 82 34.82 -66.58 22.68
CA GLY A 82 33.95 -65.64 21.98
C GLY A 82 33.60 -64.35 22.75
N GLU A 83 33.79 -64.34 24.06
CA GLU A 83 33.81 -63.15 24.92
C GLU A 83 35.01 -63.23 25.89
N ARG A 84 35.62 -62.07 26.18
CA ARG A 84 36.71 -61.92 27.15
C ARG A 84 36.54 -60.59 27.87
N THR A 85 36.55 -60.62 29.20
CA THR A 85 36.44 -59.42 30.04
C THR A 85 37.74 -59.19 30.80
N PHE A 86 38.14 -57.93 30.95
CA PHE A 86 39.22 -57.50 31.84
C PHE A 86 38.86 -56.14 32.45
N SER A 87 39.50 -55.76 33.55
CA SER A 87 39.21 -54.51 34.25
C SER A 87 40.34 -53.49 34.14
N VAL A 88 39.92 -52.21 34.17
CA VAL A 88 40.79 -51.03 34.17
C VAL A 88 40.51 -50.24 35.45
N GLY A 89 41.55 -50.01 36.25
CA GLY A 89 41.50 -49.19 37.46
C GLY A 89 41.89 -47.74 37.16
N VAL A 90 41.06 -46.81 37.62
CA VAL A 90 41.21 -45.35 37.48
C VAL A 90 41.56 -44.76 38.85
N HIS A 91 42.63 -43.96 38.88
CA HIS A 91 43.20 -43.41 40.10
C HIS A 91 43.23 -41.87 40.06
N ASP A 92 42.79 -41.25 41.16
CA ASP A 92 42.83 -39.81 41.40
C ASP A 92 43.49 -39.54 42.77
N ASN A 93 44.20 -38.42 42.89
CA ASN A 93 45.14 -38.17 44.00
C ASN A 93 44.48 -37.91 45.38
N ASN A 94 43.16 -37.77 45.46
CA ASN A 94 42.42 -37.52 46.72
C ASN A 94 41.09 -38.31 46.85
N GLY A 95 40.85 -39.31 45.99
CA GLY A 95 39.59 -40.06 45.93
C GLY A 95 39.74 -41.59 45.99
N PRO A 96 38.64 -42.34 46.22
CA PRO A 96 38.67 -43.80 46.18
C PRO A 96 38.85 -44.33 44.75
N GLU A 97 39.61 -45.44 44.63
CA GLU A 97 39.84 -46.17 43.36
C GLU A 97 38.51 -46.56 42.69
N SER A 98 38.41 -46.33 41.38
CA SER A 98 37.24 -46.68 40.58
C SER A 98 37.62 -47.70 39.51
N GLU A 99 36.90 -48.83 39.43
CA GLU A 99 37.22 -49.94 38.54
C GLU A 99 36.12 -50.15 37.49
N MET A 100 36.52 -50.21 36.22
CA MET A 100 35.63 -50.38 35.07
C MET A 100 35.91 -51.72 34.37
N GLU A 101 34.87 -52.53 34.17
CA GLU A 101 34.96 -53.77 33.38
C GLU A 101 34.79 -53.49 31.88
N VAL A 102 35.70 -54.05 31.08
CA VAL A 102 35.75 -53.94 29.62
C VAL A 102 35.48 -55.33 29.01
N HIS A 103 34.35 -55.46 28.33
CA HIS A 103 33.89 -56.69 27.67
C HIS A 103 34.21 -56.66 26.17
N LEU A 104 35.03 -57.60 25.71
CA LEU A 104 35.37 -57.79 24.30
C LEU A 104 34.50 -58.90 23.71
N VAL A 105 33.63 -58.58 22.76
CA VAL A 105 32.60 -59.51 22.22
C VAL A 105 32.80 -59.79 20.73
N TYR A 106 32.83 -61.07 20.35
CA TYR A 106 32.98 -61.54 18.97
C TYR A 106 31.63 -61.92 18.31
N LYS A 107 31.37 -61.41 17.09
CA LYS A 107 30.13 -61.68 16.33
C LYS A 107 30.33 -62.79 15.30
N ARG A 108 29.58 -63.90 15.44
CA ARG A 108 29.66 -65.09 14.56
C ARG A 108 28.52 -65.11 13.54
N THR A 109 28.80 -64.79 12.28
CA THR A 109 27.81 -64.85 11.18
C THR A 109 27.45 -66.29 10.79
N ARG A 110 26.16 -66.62 10.77
CA ARG A 110 25.65 -67.88 10.18
C ARG A 110 25.46 -67.68 8.67
N LYS A 111 26.01 -68.60 7.87
CA LYS A 111 25.48 -68.92 6.52
C LYS A 111 24.73 -70.24 6.61
N THR A 112 23.54 -70.30 6.03
CA THR A 112 22.78 -71.54 5.81
C THR A 112 23.28 -72.25 4.54
N ASN A 113 23.34 -73.58 4.58
CA ASN A 113 23.78 -74.38 3.44
C ASN A 113 22.58 -74.86 2.63
N GLU A 114 22.54 -74.54 1.35
CA GLU A 114 21.86 -75.37 0.35
C GLU A 114 22.91 -76.10 -0.51
N LYS A 115 22.59 -77.33 -0.93
CA LYS A 115 23.55 -78.22 -1.59
C LYS A 115 23.59 -78.00 -3.10
N ARG A 116 24.78 -77.70 -3.63
CA ARG A 116 25.22 -78.21 -4.94
C ARG A 116 26.66 -78.68 -4.86
N GLU A 117 26.91 -79.91 -5.31
CA GLU A 117 28.26 -80.42 -5.53
C GLU A 117 28.80 -79.84 -6.83
N ALA A 118 29.74 -78.90 -6.74
CA ALA A 118 30.56 -78.46 -7.85
C ALA A 118 31.93 -78.00 -7.34
N VAL A 119 32.99 -78.44 -8.03
CA VAL A 119 34.40 -78.21 -7.74
C VAL A 119 34.72 -76.77 -7.33
N LEU A 120 35.43 -76.58 -6.21
CA LEU A 120 35.96 -75.28 -5.78
C LEU A 120 36.90 -74.67 -6.84
N ARG A 121 36.38 -73.74 -7.63
CA ARG A 121 37.19 -72.76 -8.37
C ARG A 121 37.23 -71.44 -7.61
N ARG A 122 38.43 -70.95 -7.30
CA ARG A 122 38.63 -69.53 -6.96
C ARG A 122 38.28 -68.70 -8.19
N THR A 123 37.31 -67.81 -8.09
CA THR A 123 37.20 -66.67 -9.01
C THR A 123 38.34 -65.69 -8.73
N LYS A 124 39.09 -65.28 -9.77
CA LYS A 124 39.98 -64.10 -9.67
C LYS A 124 39.09 -62.92 -9.24
N ARG A 125 39.56 -62.07 -8.31
CA ARG A 125 39.00 -60.72 -8.16
C ARG A 125 39.19 -60.02 -9.52
N HIS A 126 38.12 -59.48 -10.11
CA HIS A 126 38.31 -58.54 -11.22
C HIS A 126 38.95 -57.28 -10.66
N TRP A 127 40.13 -56.94 -11.17
CA TRP A 127 40.73 -55.64 -11.00
C TRP A 127 40.31 -54.81 -12.22
N ARG A 128 39.68 -53.65 -12.02
CA ARG A 128 39.68 -52.62 -13.06
C ARG A 128 41.13 -52.11 -13.18
N PRO A 129 41.65 -51.80 -14.39
CA PRO A 129 42.90 -51.07 -14.51
C PRO A 129 42.77 -49.70 -13.85
N ALA A 130 43.89 -49.13 -13.40
CA ALA A 130 43.92 -47.73 -13.00
C ALA A 130 43.58 -46.83 -14.21
N PRO A 131 42.98 -45.65 -14.01
CA PRO A 131 42.80 -44.68 -15.07
C PRO A 131 44.16 -44.25 -15.64
N PHE A 132 44.15 -43.81 -16.90
CA PHE A 132 45.28 -43.18 -17.54
C PHE A 132 45.04 -41.68 -17.58
N HIS A 133 46.04 -40.91 -17.18
CA HIS A 133 45.96 -39.46 -17.12
C HIS A 133 46.64 -38.86 -18.35
N ILE A 134 45.97 -37.91 -19.00
CA ILE A 134 46.51 -37.12 -20.12
C ILE A 134 46.30 -35.64 -19.84
N LEU A 135 47.33 -34.81 -20.03
CA LEU A 135 47.20 -33.37 -19.88
C LEU A 135 46.42 -32.78 -21.06
N GLU A 136 45.48 -31.88 -20.78
CA GLU A 136 44.80 -31.12 -21.82
C GLU A 136 45.72 -30.14 -22.55
N ASN A 137 45.23 -29.55 -23.65
CA ASN A 137 45.95 -28.56 -24.45
C ASN A 137 47.38 -28.99 -24.86
N GLY A 138 47.58 -30.31 -24.96
CA GLY A 138 48.88 -30.97 -25.14
C GLY A 138 49.67 -30.45 -26.34
N LYS A 139 50.93 -30.07 -26.10
CA LYS A 139 51.79 -29.42 -27.11
C LYS A 139 52.45 -30.46 -28.02
N PRO A 140 52.59 -30.21 -29.34
CA PRO A 140 53.19 -31.15 -30.29
C PRO A 140 54.68 -31.44 -29.98
N PRO A 141 55.24 -32.59 -30.43
CA PRO A 141 54.75 -33.44 -31.51
C PRO A 141 53.80 -34.56 -31.10
N PHE A 142 52.73 -34.70 -31.87
CA PHE A 142 51.85 -35.88 -31.87
C PHE A 142 52.39 -36.98 -32.81
N PRO A 143 52.06 -38.27 -32.57
CA PRO A 143 51.21 -38.78 -31.51
C PRO A 143 51.96 -39.04 -30.19
N ILE A 144 51.40 -38.61 -29.06
CA ILE A 144 51.99 -38.73 -27.72
C ILE A 144 51.67 -40.13 -27.16
N TYR A 145 52.65 -40.85 -26.63
CA TYR A 145 52.43 -42.17 -26.02
C TYR A 145 51.75 -42.05 -24.65
N ILE A 146 50.69 -42.83 -24.42
CA ILE A 146 49.97 -42.88 -23.12
C ILE A 146 50.49 -44.07 -22.29
N ASP A 147 50.03 -45.29 -22.57
CA ASP A 147 50.56 -46.52 -21.97
C ASP A 147 50.33 -47.75 -22.88
N GLN A 148 50.67 -48.94 -22.41
CA GLN A 148 50.57 -50.21 -23.14
C GLN A 148 49.73 -51.25 -22.39
N PHE A 149 48.65 -51.71 -23.02
CA PHE A 149 47.83 -52.82 -22.54
C PHE A 149 48.54 -54.16 -22.81
N VAL A 150 48.65 -54.99 -21.78
CA VAL A 150 49.25 -56.33 -21.85
C VAL A 150 48.37 -57.34 -21.11
N SER A 151 48.06 -58.44 -21.78
CA SER A 151 47.25 -59.56 -21.25
C SER A 151 48.13 -60.69 -20.73
N ASP A 152 47.73 -61.36 -19.62
CA ASP A 152 48.43 -62.57 -19.16
C ASP A 152 48.21 -63.79 -20.09
N SER A 153 47.17 -63.77 -20.93
CA SER A 153 46.98 -64.73 -22.03
C SER A 153 48.06 -64.63 -23.13
N SER A 154 48.79 -63.51 -23.26
CA SER A 154 49.85 -63.35 -24.27
C SER A 154 51.06 -64.27 -24.05
N GLN A 155 51.16 -64.91 -22.88
CA GLN A 155 52.18 -65.91 -22.57
C GLN A 155 51.87 -67.28 -23.19
N ASN A 156 50.59 -67.56 -23.46
CA ASN A 156 50.10 -68.88 -23.92
C ASN A 156 49.53 -68.85 -25.34
N TYR A 157 49.15 -67.67 -25.85
CA TYR A 157 48.54 -67.48 -27.17
C TYR A 157 49.16 -66.26 -27.88
N SER A 158 49.21 -66.31 -29.21
CA SER A 158 49.59 -65.12 -29.99
C SER A 158 48.38 -64.20 -30.08
N VAL A 159 48.31 -63.20 -29.20
CA VAL A 159 47.15 -62.31 -29.09
C VAL A 159 47.28 -61.04 -29.93
N PHE A 160 46.14 -60.51 -30.37
CA PHE A 160 45.96 -59.12 -30.77
C PHE A 160 44.90 -58.47 -29.87
N TYR A 161 44.96 -57.14 -29.79
CA TYR A 161 44.08 -56.33 -28.95
C TYR A 161 43.12 -55.53 -29.84
N THR A 162 41.92 -55.23 -29.33
CA THR A 162 41.04 -54.20 -29.90
C THR A 162 40.56 -53.28 -28.79
N LEU A 163 40.60 -51.98 -29.04
CA LEU A 163 40.03 -50.95 -28.17
C LEU A 163 38.78 -50.39 -28.86
N ARG A 164 37.78 -49.97 -28.07
CA ARG A 164 36.53 -49.35 -28.54
C ARG A 164 36.04 -48.28 -27.58
N GLY A 165 35.22 -47.35 -28.08
CA GLY A 165 34.60 -46.26 -27.32
C GLY A 165 34.88 -44.87 -27.92
N PRO A 166 34.43 -43.79 -27.24
CA PRO A 166 34.66 -42.42 -27.65
C PRO A 166 36.15 -42.11 -27.74
N GLY A 167 36.58 -41.47 -28.83
CA GLY A 167 37.99 -41.26 -29.15
C GLY A 167 38.64 -42.34 -30.03
N ILE A 168 37.96 -43.48 -30.26
CA ILE A 168 38.42 -44.60 -31.11
C ILE A 168 37.44 -44.88 -32.25
N ASP A 169 36.31 -45.52 -31.97
CA ASP A 169 35.30 -45.94 -32.97
C ASP A 169 33.90 -45.34 -32.71
N GLU A 170 33.78 -44.48 -31.70
CA GLU A 170 32.61 -43.67 -31.37
C GLU A 170 33.01 -42.17 -31.27
N TYR A 171 32.04 -41.26 -31.36
CA TYR A 171 32.29 -39.80 -31.31
C TYR A 171 32.73 -39.36 -29.89
N PRO A 172 33.68 -38.42 -29.73
CA PRO A 172 34.47 -37.75 -30.78
C PRO A 172 35.49 -38.70 -31.45
N PHE A 173 35.62 -38.66 -32.77
CA PHE A 173 36.42 -39.63 -33.51
C PHE A 173 37.92 -39.27 -33.59
N ASP A 174 38.76 -40.29 -33.71
CA ASP A 174 40.21 -40.21 -34.02
C ASP A 174 41.11 -39.46 -33.02
N ILE A 175 40.64 -39.21 -31.78
CA ILE A 175 41.48 -38.67 -30.69
C ILE A 175 42.64 -39.60 -30.36
N PHE A 176 42.40 -40.92 -30.35
CA PHE A 176 43.39 -41.92 -29.93
C PHE A 176 43.84 -42.82 -31.09
N SER A 177 45.14 -43.10 -31.15
CA SER A 177 45.72 -44.12 -32.04
C SER A 177 46.05 -45.37 -31.24
N PHE A 178 45.36 -46.47 -31.53
CA PHE A 178 45.59 -47.75 -30.86
C PHE A 178 46.31 -48.77 -31.77
N ASN A 179 47.39 -49.38 -31.26
CA ASN A 179 48.14 -50.42 -31.96
C ASN A 179 47.70 -51.81 -31.49
N SER A 180 46.88 -52.48 -32.30
CA SER A 180 46.33 -53.82 -32.03
C SER A 180 47.37 -54.94 -31.90
N GLU A 181 48.56 -54.79 -32.49
CA GLU A 181 49.59 -55.83 -32.51
C GLU A 181 50.42 -55.88 -31.23
N ASN A 182 50.60 -54.74 -30.55
CA ASN A 182 51.43 -54.63 -29.34
C ASN A 182 50.71 -54.01 -28.12
N GLY A 183 49.48 -53.52 -28.28
CA GLY A 183 48.67 -52.98 -27.19
C GLY A 183 48.99 -51.53 -26.80
N LYS A 184 49.83 -50.81 -27.56
CA LYS A 184 50.18 -49.41 -27.25
C LYS A 184 49.08 -48.42 -27.64
N LEU A 185 48.76 -47.51 -26.72
CA LEU A 185 47.84 -46.39 -26.92
C LEU A 185 48.62 -45.08 -27.06
N TYR A 186 48.19 -44.23 -27.99
CA TYR A 186 48.74 -42.89 -28.20
C TYR A 186 47.61 -41.87 -28.38
N LEU A 187 47.85 -40.63 -27.96
CA LEU A 187 47.02 -39.46 -28.24
C LEU A 187 47.43 -38.86 -29.60
N LYS A 188 46.49 -38.62 -30.51
CA LYS A 188 46.74 -38.10 -31.87
C LYS A 188 46.70 -36.58 -31.99
N GLN A 189 45.94 -35.92 -31.13
CA GLN A 189 45.66 -34.48 -31.17
C GLN A 189 45.44 -33.97 -29.74
N SER A 190 45.45 -32.65 -29.54
CA SER A 190 45.10 -32.05 -28.26
C SER A 190 43.64 -32.36 -27.91
N VAL A 191 43.37 -32.44 -26.60
CA VAL A 191 42.03 -32.51 -26.02
C VAL A 191 41.86 -31.31 -25.11
N ASP A 192 40.61 -30.89 -24.96
CA ASP A 192 40.08 -29.79 -24.17
C ASP A 192 39.18 -30.44 -23.11
N ARG A 193 39.41 -30.15 -21.82
CA ARG A 193 38.74 -30.82 -20.69
C ARG A 193 37.35 -30.27 -20.45
N GLU A 194 37.11 -28.99 -20.76
CA GLU A 194 35.80 -28.34 -20.82
C GLU A 194 34.87 -28.99 -21.85
N GLU A 195 35.40 -29.51 -22.97
CA GLU A 195 34.64 -30.33 -23.93
C GLU A 195 34.58 -31.82 -23.52
N TYR A 196 35.69 -32.41 -23.06
CA TYR A 196 35.76 -33.84 -22.68
C TYR A 196 36.68 -34.11 -21.47
N SER A 197 36.12 -34.21 -20.26
CA SER A 197 36.88 -34.48 -19.04
C SER A 197 37.33 -35.94 -18.86
N GLU A 198 36.61 -36.93 -19.41
CA GLU A 198 37.03 -38.33 -19.41
C GLU A 198 36.51 -39.16 -20.60
N PHE A 199 37.23 -40.24 -20.93
CA PHE A 199 36.87 -41.20 -21.97
C PHE A 199 36.78 -42.63 -21.42
N HIS A 200 35.60 -43.25 -21.55
CA HIS A 200 35.40 -44.64 -21.15
C HIS A 200 35.58 -45.60 -22.34
N LEU A 201 36.75 -46.25 -22.38
CA LEU A 201 37.14 -47.19 -23.42
C LEU A 201 36.96 -48.64 -22.95
N THR A 202 36.78 -49.58 -23.89
CA THR A 202 36.72 -51.02 -23.63
C THR A 202 37.78 -51.76 -24.43
N ALA A 203 38.77 -52.34 -23.75
CA ALA A 203 39.75 -53.23 -24.36
C ALA A 203 39.25 -54.68 -24.40
N ARG A 204 39.58 -55.39 -25.48
CA ARG A 204 39.31 -56.83 -25.68
C ARG A 204 40.53 -57.51 -26.27
N VAL A 205 40.69 -58.80 -25.98
CA VAL A 205 41.90 -59.57 -26.32
C VAL A 205 41.50 -60.81 -27.11
N PHE A 206 42.03 -60.95 -28.32
CA PHE A 206 41.69 -62.03 -29.26
C PHE A 206 42.93 -62.82 -29.67
N ASP A 207 42.79 -64.12 -29.90
CA ASP A 207 43.86 -64.96 -30.44
C ASP A 207 43.94 -64.83 -31.97
N LYS A 208 45.13 -64.52 -32.50
CA LYS A 208 45.39 -64.33 -33.95
C LYS A 208 45.10 -65.58 -34.78
N VAL A 209 45.16 -66.78 -34.19
CA VAL A 209 45.00 -68.06 -34.91
C VAL A 209 43.54 -68.43 -35.13
N ASN A 210 42.64 -68.09 -34.20
CA ASN A 210 41.23 -68.52 -34.24
C ASN A 210 40.20 -67.42 -34.00
N GLN A 211 40.65 -66.16 -33.86
CA GLN A 211 39.83 -64.96 -33.59
C GLN A 211 38.89 -65.09 -32.38
N LYS A 212 39.17 -66.00 -31.44
CA LYS A 212 38.39 -66.16 -30.22
C LYS A 212 38.90 -65.19 -29.15
N GLU A 213 37.96 -64.49 -28.52
CA GLU A 213 38.19 -63.68 -27.32
C GLU A 213 38.76 -64.56 -26.19
N ARG A 214 39.85 -64.12 -25.58
CA ARG A 214 40.63 -64.90 -24.59
C ARG A 214 40.48 -64.40 -23.17
N ASP A 215 40.36 -63.09 -23.00
CA ASP A 215 40.13 -62.42 -21.72
C ASP A 215 38.75 -61.74 -21.76
N ASN A 216 38.14 -61.52 -20.58
CA ASN A 216 36.92 -60.70 -20.51
C ASN A 216 37.22 -59.25 -20.94
N PRO A 217 36.27 -58.54 -21.57
CA PRO A 217 36.41 -57.11 -21.85
C PRO A 217 36.79 -56.31 -20.60
N ALA A 218 37.82 -55.46 -20.73
CA ALA A 218 38.33 -54.63 -19.64
C ALA A 218 37.89 -53.17 -19.87
N PRO A 219 37.11 -52.57 -18.94
CA PRO A 219 36.83 -51.14 -18.99
C PRO A 219 38.09 -50.36 -18.62
N ILE A 220 38.29 -49.23 -19.29
CA ILE A 220 39.43 -48.31 -19.17
C ILE A 220 38.85 -46.91 -19.10
N THR A 221 39.28 -46.11 -18.13
CA THR A 221 39.03 -44.67 -18.13
C THR A 221 40.33 -43.96 -18.52
N VAL A 222 40.24 -43.00 -19.44
CA VAL A 222 41.28 -41.98 -19.67
C VAL A 222 40.74 -40.68 -19.09
N ILE A 223 41.37 -40.17 -18.04
CA ILE A 223 41.03 -38.90 -17.39
C ILE A 223 41.86 -37.80 -18.07
N VAL A 224 41.26 -36.65 -18.31
CA VAL A 224 41.94 -35.45 -18.79
C VAL A 224 42.29 -34.56 -17.59
N ASP A 225 43.58 -34.31 -17.40
CA ASP A 225 44.10 -33.46 -16.32
C ASP A 225 43.99 -31.97 -16.70
N ASP A 226 43.60 -31.16 -15.72
CA ASP A 226 43.33 -29.72 -15.75
C ASP A 226 44.61 -28.85 -15.95
N GLU A 227 44.60 -28.01 -16.99
CA GLU A 227 45.51 -26.85 -17.13
C GLU A 227 44.70 -25.54 -17.04
N ASN A 228 45.16 -24.60 -16.21
CA ASN A 228 44.50 -23.29 -15.99
C ASN A 228 44.57 -22.40 -17.25
N ASP A 229 43.59 -22.54 -18.15
CA ASP A 229 43.51 -21.80 -19.41
C ASP A 229 42.23 -20.96 -19.56
N ASN A 230 41.17 -21.24 -18.78
CA ASN A 230 40.03 -20.34 -18.62
C ASN A 230 40.35 -19.23 -17.60
N ALA A 231 39.56 -18.16 -17.64
CA ALA A 231 39.65 -17.06 -16.69
C ALA A 231 38.27 -16.78 -16.09
N PRO A 232 38.17 -16.32 -14.82
CA PRO A 232 36.90 -16.14 -14.15
C PRO A 232 35.92 -15.23 -14.92
N GLU A 233 34.78 -15.74 -15.36
CA GLU A 233 33.74 -14.96 -16.04
C GLU A 233 32.73 -14.42 -15.02
N PHE A 234 32.50 -13.10 -14.98
CA PHE A 234 31.47 -12.51 -14.12
C PHE A 234 30.05 -12.85 -14.62
N ILE A 235 29.18 -13.26 -13.70
CA ILE A 235 27.78 -13.62 -13.97
C ILE A 235 26.81 -12.84 -13.09
N GLY A 236 25.57 -12.69 -13.55
CA GLY A 236 24.51 -12.00 -12.82
C GLY A 236 24.56 -10.46 -12.93
N PRO A 237 23.98 -9.72 -11.96
CA PRO A 237 23.86 -8.27 -12.04
C PRO A 237 25.16 -7.55 -11.70
N LEU A 238 25.59 -6.65 -12.59
CA LEU A 238 26.67 -5.67 -12.34
C LEU A 238 26.14 -4.28 -11.93
N GLN A 239 24.86 -4.19 -11.58
CA GLN A 239 24.21 -2.97 -11.11
C GLN A 239 23.54 -3.20 -9.77
N PHE A 240 23.85 -2.35 -8.80
CA PHE A 240 23.30 -2.40 -7.44
C PHE A 240 22.73 -1.05 -7.03
N VAL A 241 21.95 -1.05 -5.96
CA VAL A 241 21.35 0.14 -5.34
C VAL A 241 21.58 0.05 -3.85
N VAL A 242 22.03 1.15 -3.24
CA VAL A 242 22.13 1.30 -1.78
C VAL A 242 21.54 2.65 -1.38
N ASP A 243 20.81 2.68 -0.27
CA ASP A 243 20.29 3.95 0.26
C ASP A 243 21.47 4.79 0.79
N GLU A 244 21.43 6.09 0.57
CA GLU A 244 22.51 7.00 0.98
C GLU A 244 22.60 7.24 2.49
N GLN A 245 23.66 7.92 2.92
CA GLN A 245 24.00 8.22 4.33
C GLN A 245 24.05 6.99 5.26
N ASN A 246 24.03 5.79 4.68
CA ASN A 246 24.10 4.50 5.37
C ASN A 246 25.38 4.34 6.20
N GLY A 247 25.31 3.55 7.27
CA GLY A 247 26.49 3.23 8.07
C GLY A 247 27.55 2.44 7.29
N PRO A 248 28.82 2.45 7.73
CA PRO A 248 29.82 1.52 7.23
C PRO A 248 29.42 0.08 7.59
N GLY A 249 29.61 -0.85 6.64
CA GLY A 249 29.22 -2.25 6.76
C GLY A 249 27.86 -2.59 6.12
N THR A 250 27.09 -1.61 5.64
CA THR A 250 25.84 -1.87 4.90
C THR A 250 26.12 -2.67 3.62
N LEU A 251 25.32 -3.72 3.40
CA LEU A 251 25.35 -4.56 2.21
C LEU A 251 24.87 -3.77 0.98
N VAL A 252 25.71 -3.69 -0.06
CA VAL A 252 25.37 -3.10 -1.36
C VAL A 252 24.88 -4.18 -2.34
N GLY A 253 25.50 -5.35 -2.29
CA GLY A 253 25.18 -6.46 -3.20
C GLY A 253 26.21 -7.58 -3.12
N GLN A 254 26.08 -8.57 -4.00
CA GLN A 254 27.02 -9.67 -4.13
C GLN A 254 27.30 -9.95 -5.60
N LEU A 255 28.57 -9.89 -5.98
CA LEU A 255 29.03 -10.36 -7.28
C LEU A 255 29.18 -11.87 -7.29
N GLN A 256 29.01 -12.44 -8.49
CA GLN A 256 29.23 -13.84 -8.78
C GLN A 256 30.12 -13.94 -10.02
N SER A 257 30.94 -14.98 -10.08
CA SER A 257 31.72 -15.37 -11.24
C SER A 257 31.84 -16.88 -11.29
N THR A 258 31.93 -17.42 -12.49
CA THR A 258 32.17 -18.83 -12.76
C THR A 258 33.51 -18.98 -13.46
N ASP A 259 34.32 -19.91 -12.97
CA ASP A 259 35.39 -20.48 -13.77
C ASP A 259 34.93 -21.79 -14.41
N ARG A 260 35.69 -22.29 -15.39
CA ARG A 260 35.41 -23.55 -16.09
C ARG A 260 36.41 -24.66 -15.76
N ASP A 261 37.65 -24.26 -15.42
CA ASP A 261 38.72 -25.11 -14.88
C ASP A 261 38.22 -25.96 -13.68
N ASP A 262 38.90 -27.08 -13.35
CA ASP A 262 38.31 -28.13 -12.50
C ASP A 262 37.91 -27.60 -11.09
N PRO A 263 36.62 -27.73 -10.68
CA PRO A 263 36.15 -27.30 -9.36
C PRO A 263 36.88 -27.93 -8.16
N ASN A 264 37.69 -28.97 -8.38
CA ASN A 264 38.50 -29.61 -7.36
C ASN A 264 39.89 -28.97 -7.16
N THR A 265 40.49 -28.36 -8.20
CA THR A 265 41.87 -27.82 -8.16
C THR A 265 41.93 -26.44 -7.49
N ASP A 266 43.02 -25.69 -7.64
CA ASP A 266 43.05 -24.25 -7.33
C ASP A 266 42.75 -23.36 -8.54
N HIS A 267 42.68 -23.93 -9.75
CA HIS A 267 42.39 -23.19 -10.99
C HIS A 267 40.97 -22.60 -10.96
N SER A 268 39.97 -23.32 -10.46
CA SER A 268 38.63 -22.75 -10.29
C SER A 268 38.47 -21.77 -9.09
N ARG A 269 39.51 -21.53 -8.26
CA ARG A 269 39.36 -20.88 -6.94
C ARG A 269 39.46 -19.36 -7.01
N VAL A 270 38.38 -18.75 -7.48
CA VAL A 270 38.29 -17.29 -7.66
C VAL A 270 38.39 -16.52 -6.33
N GLN A 271 39.22 -15.48 -6.33
CA GLN A 271 39.28 -14.40 -5.36
C GLN A 271 38.84 -13.07 -6.00
N TYR A 272 38.00 -12.32 -5.30
CA TYR A 272 37.55 -10.99 -5.72
C TYR A 272 38.38 -9.87 -5.08
N LYS A 273 38.61 -8.79 -5.82
CA LYS A 273 39.42 -7.65 -5.36
C LYS A 273 38.91 -6.33 -5.93
N LEU A 274 38.80 -5.32 -5.08
CA LEU A 274 38.37 -3.98 -5.48
C LEU A 274 39.56 -3.18 -6.03
N LEU A 275 39.43 -2.60 -7.23
CA LEU A 275 40.48 -1.81 -7.89
C LEU A 275 40.22 -0.29 -7.86
N SER A 276 38.96 0.15 -7.74
CA SER A 276 38.59 1.56 -7.56
C SER A 276 37.49 1.72 -6.50
N GLY A 277 37.17 2.95 -6.08
CA GLY A 277 36.10 3.19 -5.10
C GLY A 277 36.40 2.79 -3.65
N LEU A 278 37.66 2.42 -3.34
CA LEU A 278 38.14 1.97 -2.01
C LEU A 278 37.83 2.92 -0.84
N ASN A 279 37.57 4.20 -1.10
CA ASN A 279 37.18 5.18 -0.07
C ASN A 279 35.71 5.05 0.36
N TYR A 280 34.90 4.34 -0.42
CA TYR A 280 33.44 4.25 -0.28
C TYR A 280 32.97 2.82 -0.05
N PHE A 281 33.62 1.84 -0.71
CA PHE A 281 33.23 0.43 -0.70
C PHE A 281 34.41 -0.51 -0.40
N ALA A 282 34.09 -1.69 0.12
CA ALA A 282 34.96 -2.86 0.18
C ALA A 282 34.27 -4.06 -0.49
N ILE A 283 35.05 -5.10 -0.81
CA ILE A 283 34.53 -6.39 -1.29
C ILE A 283 35.14 -7.53 -0.48
N HIS A 284 34.31 -8.50 -0.09
CA HIS A 284 34.78 -9.68 0.63
C HIS A 284 35.42 -10.69 -0.35
N PRO A 285 36.70 -11.05 -0.16
CA PRO A 285 37.51 -11.69 -1.21
C PRO A 285 37.05 -13.07 -1.66
N LYS A 286 36.29 -13.81 -0.82
CA LYS A 286 35.82 -15.17 -1.16
C LYS A 286 34.34 -15.28 -1.56
N SER A 287 33.55 -14.23 -1.36
CA SER A 287 32.09 -14.28 -1.63
C SER A 287 31.60 -13.23 -2.63
N GLY A 288 32.44 -12.27 -3.05
CA GLY A 288 32.04 -11.19 -3.94
C GLY A 288 31.09 -10.17 -3.30
N THR A 289 30.85 -10.26 -1.98
CA THR A 289 29.94 -9.38 -1.24
C THR A 289 30.52 -7.97 -1.14
N ILE A 290 29.81 -6.96 -1.67
CA ILE A 290 30.20 -5.55 -1.63
C ILE A 290 29.51 -4.88 -0.43
N THR A 291 30.28 -4.16 0.38
CA THR A 291 29.78 -3.38 1.52
C THR A 291 30.29 -1.95 1.50
N THR A 292 29.59 -1.04 2.18
CA THR A 292 30.06 0.34 2.42
C THR A 292 31.21 0.36 3.44
N VAL A 293 32.15 1.30 3.32
CA VAL A 293 33.18 1.60 4.35
C VAL A 293 33.10 3.02 4.91
N THR A 294 32.17 3.83 4.43
CA THR A 294 31.94 5.21 4.86
C THR A 294 30.44 5.49 4.99
N ASN A 295 30.09 6.50 5.79
CA ASN A 295 28.76 7.09 5.85
C ASN A 295 28.62 8.40 5.04
N THR A 296 29.60 8.69 4.18
CA THR A 296 29.64 9.87 3.30
C THR A 296 29.23 9.54 1.86
N LEU A 297 28.24 8.65 1.69
CA LEU A 297 27.53 8.45 0.43
C LEU A 297 26.35 9.42 0.42
N ASP A 298 26.27 10.25 -0.62
CA ASP A 298 25.46 11.48 -0.69
C ASP A 298 25.09 11.73 -2.15
N ARG A 299 23.81 11.58 -2.48
CA ARG A 299 23.23 11.56 -3.84
C ARG A 299 23.16 12.95 -4.44
N GLU A 300 22.97 13.97 -3.60
CA GLU A 300 23.03 15.39 -3.94
C GLU A 300 24.42 15.77 -4.48
N THR A 301 25.48 15.14 -3.95
CA THR A 301 26.84 15.28 -4.44
C THR A 301 27.16 14.32 -5.60
N THR A 302 26.74 13.05 -5.54
CA THR A 302 27.02 12.04 -6.57
C THR A 302 26.00 10.89 -6.54
N ASP A 303 25.12 10.82 -7.54
CA ASP A 303 24.05 9.80 -7.60
C ASP A 303 24.54 8.38 -7.95
N LYS A 304 25.71 8.26 -8.57
CA LYS A 304 26.25 6.99 -9.08
C LYS A 304 27.76 6.85 -8.92
N HIS A 305 28.18 5.70 -8.39
CA HIS A 305 29.59 5.30 -8.30
C HIS A 305 29.90 4.16 -9.28
N PHE A 306 30.94 4.35 -10.09
CA PHE A 306 31.49 3.32 -10.98
C PHE A 306 32.73 2.69 -10.35
N VAL A 307 32.65 1.39 -10.09
CA VAL A 307 33.59 0.65 -9.23
C VAL A 307 34.15 -0.54 -9.99
N ILE A 308 35.47 -0.60 -10.14
CA ILE A 308 36.14 -1.67 -10.89
C ILE A 308 36.48 -2.81 -9.94
N VAL A 309 36.10 -4.03 -10.31
CA VAL A 309 36.38 -5.27 -9.57
C VAL A 309 37.19 -6.21 -10.45
N GLU A 310 38.23 -6.80 -9.88
CA GLU A 310 38.98 -7.94 -10.41
C GLU A 310 38.43 -9.24 -9.80
N ALA A 311 38.25 -10.26 -10.63
CA ALA A 311 38.08 -11.65 -10.23
C ALA A 311 39.28 -12.43 -10.79
N ARG A 312 39.99 -13.16 -9.93
CA ARG A 312 41.27 -13.81 -10.24
C ARG A 312 41.30 -15.22 -9.66
N ASP A 313 41.76 -16.20 -10.43
CA ASP A 313 41.85 -17.61 -10.00
C ASP A 313 42.93 -17.86 -8.92
N ARG A 314 43.18 -19.14 -8.59
CA ARG A 314 44.29 -19.60 -7.72
C ARG A 314 44.39 -18.87 -6.39
N GLU A 315 43.23 -18.62 -5.77
CA GLU A 315 43.05 -17.84 -4.55
C GLU A 315 43.73 -16.45 -4.60
N GLY A 316 43.75 -15.82 -5.79
CA GLY A 316 44.33 -14.50 -6.02
C GLY A 316 45.84 -14.50 -6.33
N ALA A 317 46.44 -15.65 -6.69
CA ALA A 317 47.87 -15.76 -6.96
C ALA A 317 48.34 -14.87 -8.12
N ALA A 318 49.60 -14.39 -8.03
CA ALA A 318 50.17 -13.46 -9.01
C ALA A 318 50.39 -14.05 -10.42
N ASN A 319 50.38 -15.38 -10.53
CA ASN A 319 50.43 -16.15 -11.78
C ASN A 319 49.04 -16.64 -12.25
N GLY A 320 47.97 -16.21 -11.58
CA GLY A 320 46.59 -16.55 -11.93
C GLY A 320 46.01 -15.68 -13.03
N LEU A 321 45.11 -16.25 -13.83
CA LEU A 321 44.30 -15.53 -14.82
C LEU A 321 43.21 -14.72 -14.11
N PHE A 322 42.72 -13.69 -14.80
CA PHE A 322 41.80 -12.72 -14.20
C PHE A 322 40.98 -11.95 -15.23
N THR A 323 39.78 -11.57 -14.79
CA THR A 323 38.87 -10.69 -15.52
C THR A 323 38.57 -9.46 -14.67
N THR A 324 38.29 -8.32 -15.31
CA THR A 324 37.82 -7.11 -14.61
C THR A 324 36.46 -6.68 -15.13
N CYS A 325 35.54 -6.32 -14.23
CA CYS A 325 34.25 -5.71 -14.58
C CYS A 325 34.11 -4.30 -13.96
N THR A 326 33.17 -3.51 -14.48
CA THR A 326 32.75 -2.23 -13.87
C THR A 326 31.35 -2.40 -13.29
N VAL A 327 31.26 -2.35 -11.97
CA VAL A 327 30.03 -2.34 -11.20
C VAL A 327 29.48 -0.91 -11.15
N THR A 328 28.17 -0.76 -11.35
CA THR A 328 27.48 0.53 -11.14
C THR A 328 26.67 0.47 -9.85
N ILE A 329 27.04 1.28 -8.87
CA ILE A 329 26.30 1.43 -7.61
C ILE A 329 25.54 2.74 -7.69
N ASN A 330 24.21 2.66 -7.70
CA ASN A 330 23.33 3.83 -7.69
C ASN A 330 22.97 4.14 -6.23
N LEU A 331 22.98 5.41 -5.84
CA LEU A 331 22.43 5.82 -4.56
C LEU A 331 20.92 6.02 -4.67
N ARG A 332 20.18 5.51 -3.68
CA ARG A 332 18.74 5.76 -3.54
C ARG A 332 18.50 6.90 -2.56
N ASP A 333 17.67 7.83 -3.04
CA ASP A 333 17.13 9.02 -2.39
C ASP A 333 16.58 8.75 -0.97
N VAL A 334 17.18 9.41 0.01
CA VAL A 334 16.75 9.50 1.41
C VAL A 334 16.24 10.93 1.69
N ASN A 335 15.44 11.14 2.74
CA ASN A 335 14.84 12.45 3.04
C ASN A 335 15.68 13.20 4.08
N ASP A 336 16.80 13.77 3.67
CA ASP A 336 17.79 14.36 4.57
C ASP A 336 17.90 15.90 4.49
N ASN A 337 17.50 16.52 3.36
CA ASN A 337 17.49 17.98 3.17
C ASN A 337 16.07 18.58 3.29
N PRO A 338 15.63 19.06 4.48
CA PRO A 338 14.31 19.69 4.60
C PRO A 338 14.16 20.95 3.73
N PRO A 339 12.92 21.31 3.33
CA PRO A 339 12.67 22.50 2.51
C PRO A 339 13.17 23.77 3.18
N THR A 340 14.02 24.50 2.46
CA THR A 340 14.68 25.72 2.94
C THR A 340 14.03 26.97 2.35
N PHE A 341 13.73 27.97 3.18
CA PHE A 341 13.10 29.21 2.69
C PHE A 341 14.14 30.18 2.13
N LEU A 342 13.89 30.71 0.93
CA LEU A 342 14.83 31.64 0.27
C LEU A 342 14.93 33.01 0.95
N LYS A 343 13.97 33.39 1.80
CA LYS A 343 13.88 34.72 2.44
C LYS A 343 13.25 34.64 3.82
N THR A 344 13.79 35.43 4.76
CA THR A 344 13.30 35.49 6.15
C THR A 344 13.39 36.94 6.65
N PRO A 345 12.29 37.63 7.01
CA PRO A 345 10.88 37.26 6.84
C PRO A 345 10.38 37.46 5.40
N TYR A 346 9.24 36.85 5.07
CA TYR A 346 8.43 37.30 3.93
C TYR A 346 7.54 38.49 4.32
N LYS A 347 7.13 39.27 3.32
CA LYS A 347 6.22 40.42 3.47
C LYS A 347 5.22 40.45 2.32
N ALA A 348 3.98 40.80 2.62
CA ALA A 348 2.93 41.03 1.64
C ALA A 348 2.04 42.21 2.05
N THR A 349 1.31 42.77 1.09
CA THR A 349 0.40 43.91 1.29
C THR A 349 -0.90 43.65 0.56
N ILE A 350 -2.04 43.90 1.22
CA ILE A 350 -3.37 43.71 0.66
C ILE A 350 -4.34 44.76 1.22
N ALA A 351 -5.25 45.24 0.36
CA ALA A 351 -6.38 46.02 0.81
C ALA A 351 -7.30 45.16 1.68
N GLU A 352 -7.94 45.79 2.66
CA GLU A 352 -9.01 45.15 3.41
C GLU A 352 -10.23 44.84 2.55
N ASN A 353 -11.20 44.10 3.11
CA ASN A 353 -12.39 43.62 2.40
C ASN A 353 -12.14 42.70 1.17
N VAL A 354 -10.88 42.44 0.81
CA VAL A 354 -10.50 41.55 -0.31
C VAL A 354 -10.51 40.07 0.14
N GLY A 355 -11.55 39.34 -0.26
CA GLY A 355 -11.61 37.87 -0.16
C GLY A 355 -10.97 37.12 -1.34
N GLU A 356 -10.80 35.81 -1.17
CA GLU A 356 -10.42 34.80 -2.18
C GLU A 356 -9.26 35.16 -3.14
N LYS A 357 -8.21 35.80 -2.62
CA LYS A 357 -7.09 36.29 -3.43
C LYS A 357 -5.75 35.63 -3.06
N LEU A 358 -4.96 35.28 -4.08
CA LEU A 358 -3.54 34.92 -3.90
C LEU A 358 -2.77 36.14 -3.41
N LEU A 359 -2.20 36.03 -2.20
CA LEU A 359 -1.48 37.10 -1.53
C LEU A 359 0.03 37.05 -1.81
N LEU A 360 0.61 35.85 -1.80
CA LEU A 360 2.06 35.65 -1.91
C LEU A 360 2.39 34.24 -2.42
N ARG A 361 3.47 34.12 -3.21
CA ARG A 361 4.20 32.86 -3.44
C ARG A 361 5.43 32.81 -2.54
N ILE A 362 5.58 31.70 -1.81
CA ILE A 362 6.65 31.44 -0.85
C ILE A 362 7.52 30.31 -1.44
N PRO A 363 8.59 30.63 -2.18
CA PRO A 363 9.49 29.61 -2.72
C PRO A 363 10.33 28.96 -1.62
N VAL A 364 10.58 27.66 -1.82
CA VAL A 364 11.49 26.83 -1.03
C VAL A 364 12.45 26.12 -1.97
N GLU A 365 13.70 25.95 -1.52
CA GLU A 365 14.68 25.08 -2.15
C GLU A 365 14.87 23.82 -1.30
N ASP A 366 14.77 22.68 -1.97
CA ASP A 366 14.85 21.33 -1.45
C ASP A 366 15.72 20.55 -2.47
N LYS A 367 16.67 19.74 -1.98
CA LYS A 367 17.72 19.12 -2.82
C LYS A 367 17.44 17.66 -3.18
N ASP A 368 16.54 17.03 -2.44
CA ASP A 368 16.19 15.62 -2.60
C ASP A 368 15.55 15.40 -3.98
N LEU A 369 15.40 14.16 -4.43
CA LEU A 369 15.10 13.87 -5.83
C LEU A 369 13.77 14.49 -6.29
N ILE A 370 13.85 15.39 -7.25
CA ILE A 370 12.72 16.20 -7.72
C ILE A 370 11.51 15.32 -8.11
N ASN A 371 10.35 15.64 -7.52
CA ASN A 371 9.07 14.91 -7.58
C ASN A 371 8.95 13.61 -6.74
N THR A 372 9.90 13.28 -5.85
CA THR A 372 9.66 12.24 -4.82
C THR A 372 8.87 12.81 -3.62
N PRO A 373 8.28 11.96 -2.76
CA PRO A 373 7.70 12.40 -1.48
C PRO A 373 8.71 13.05 -0.52
N ASN A 374 10.01 12.83 -0.75
CA ASN A 374 11.09 13.56 -0.09
C ASN A 374 11.01 15.00 -0.59
N TRP A 375 11.27 15.30 -1.87
CA TRP A 375 11.22 16.67 -2.39
C TRP A 375 9.86 17.42 -2.27
N ILE A 376 8.71 16.73 -2.22
CA ILE A 376 7.38 17.37 -2.24
C ILE A 376 7.09 18.14 -0.94
N SER A 377 7.02 19.48 -1.06
CA SER A 377 6.79 20.38 0.08
C SER A 377 5.32 20.56 0.47
N LYS A 378 5.06 20.51 1.78
CA LYS A 378 3.77 20.66 2.44
C LYS A 378 3.82 21.80 3.46
N PHE A 379 3.08 22.87 3.16
CA PHE A 379 3.03 24.09 3.97
C PHE A 379 1.94 24.03 5.03
N ILE A 380 2.21 24.57 6.22
CA ILE A 380 1.25 24.64 7.34
C ILE A 380 1.40 26.00 8.03
N ILE A 381 0.30 26.75 8.21
CA ILE A 381 0.31 27.97 9.02
C ILE A 381 0.19 27.56 10.49
N THR A 382 1.18 27.88 11.32
CA THR A 382 1.28 27.44 12.72
C THR A 382 0.84 28.50 13.74
N LYS A 383 0.85 29.79 13.36
CA LYS A 383 0.41 30.93 14.19
C LYS A 383 -0.16 32.06 13.32
N GLY A 384 -1.05 32.88 13.88
CA GLY A 384 -1.57 34.11 13.27
C GLY A 384 -2.80 33.92 12.36
N ASN A 385 -3.39 32.72 12.35
CA ASN A 385 -4.54 32.36 11.53
C ASN A 385 -5.70 31.79 12.36
N GLU A 386 -5.83 32.26 13.60
CA GLU A 386 -6.79 31.78 14.60
C GLU A 386 -8.24 31.95 14.11
N ASN A 387 -8.50 32.98 13.30
CA ASN A 387 -9.80 33.26 12.70
C ASN A 387 -10.06 32.48 11.40
N GLY A 388 -9.08 31.78 10.83
CA GLY A 388 -9.19 31.10 9.53
C GLY A 388 -9.32 32.07 8.34
N ASN A 389 -8.58 33.18 8.38
CA ASN A 389 -8.58 34.21 7.35
C ASN A 389 -7.63 33.89 6.18
N PHE A 390 -6.71 32.93 6.37
CA PHE A 390 -5.70 32.54 5.38
C PHE A 390 -5.73 31.03 5.10
N ARG A 391 -5.32 30.66 3.89
CA ARG A 391 -5.04 29.28 3.45
C ARG A 391 -3.66 29.25 2.78
N ILE A 392 -2.92 28.16 2.91
CA ILE A 392 -1.70 27.95 2.12
C ILE A 392 -1.74 26.59 1.44
N ASP A 393 -1.54 26.59 0.12
CA ASP A 393 -1.50 25.39 -0.72
C ASP A 393 -0.13 25.28 -1.39
N ARG A 394 0.27 24.07 -1.80
CA ARG A 394 1.45 23.83 -2.64
C ARG A 394 1.07 24.05 -4.12
N ASP A 395 1.85 24.82 -4.86
CA ASP A 395 1.83 24.77 -6.33
C ASP A 395 2.54 23.48 -6.80
N PRO A 396 1.84 22.52 -7.43
CA PRO A 396 2.44 21.23 -7.80
C PRO A 396 3.49 21.34 -8.90
N ALA A 397 3.55 22.45 -9.65
CA ALA A 397 4.51 22.65 -10.74
C ALA A 397 5.82 23.31 -10.27
N THR A 398 5.79 24.11 -9.20
CA THR A 398 6.95 24.88 -8.70
C THR A 398 7.37 24.53 -7.27
N ASN A 399 6.64 23.68 -6.55
CA ASN A 399 6.81 23.36 -5.13
C ASN A 399 6.57 24.56 -4.17
N GLU A 400 6.21 25.75 -4.68
CA GLU A 400 6.03 26.97 -3.89
C GLU A 400 4.78 26.93 -3.01
N GLY A 401 4.84 27.59 -1.85
CA GLY A 401 3.69 27.83 -0.99
C GLY A 401 2.86 29.02 -1.48
N CYS A 402 1.71 28.76 -2.09
CA CYS A 402 0.73 29.78 -2.46
C CYS A 402 -0.14 30.16 -1.26
N LEU A 403 0.13 31.32 -0.66
CA LEU A 403 -0.63 31.88 0.45
C LEU A 403 -1.83 32.67 -0.09
N TYR A 404 -3.04 32.29 0.29
CA TYR A 404 -4.31 32.93 -0.06
C TYR A 404 -4.97 33.59 1.14
N VAL A 405 -5.70 34.68 0.91
CA VAL A 405 -6.71 35.20 1.84
C VAL A 405 -8.05 34.55 1.52
N THR A 406 -8.69 33.93 2.52
CA THR A 406 -9.97 33.21 2.40
C THR A 406 -11.14 33.98 3.02
N LYS A 407 -10.89 34.81 4.03
CA LYS A 407 -11.87 35.74 4.59
C LYS A 407 -11.31 37.15 4.48
N PRO A 408 -12.14 38.18 4.23
CA PRO A 408 -11.68 39.56 4.23
C PRO A 408 -10.95 39.89 5.53
N LEU A 409 -9.93 40.75 5.39
CA LEU A 409 -9.29 41.43 6.52
C LEU A 409 -9.99 42.77 6.76
N ASP A 410 -9.74 43.33 7.94
CA ASP A 410 -10.31 44.54 8.51
C ASP A 410 -9.11 45.32 9.11
N TYR A 411 -8.88 46.52 8.62
CA TYR A 411 -7.71 47.34 8.96
C TYR A 411 -7.82 47.93 10.38
N GLU A 412 -9.01 48.45 10.71
CA GLU A 412 -9.41 49.00 12.02
C GLU A 412 -9.20 48.01 13.18
N VAL A 413 -9.37 46.71 12.94
CA VAL A 413 -9.11 45.63 13.89
C VAL A 413 -7.66 45.15 13.85
N SER A 414 -7.04 45.02 12.67
CA SER A 414 -5.65 44.55 12.58
C SER A 414 -4.88 45.01 11.33
N PRO A 415 -4.14 46.14 11.40
CA PRO A 415 -3.39 46.65 10.25
C PRO A 415 -2.14 45.82 9.89
N ILE A 416 -1.67 44.95 10.80
CA ILE A 416 -0.51 44.07 10.57
C ILE A 416 -0.75 42.68 11.19
N VAL A 417 -1.07 41.70 10.35
CA VAL A 417 -1.13 40.29 10.73
C VAL A 417 0.26 39.66 10.61
N ARG A 418 0.65 38.87 11.61
CA ARG A 418 1.93 38.15 11.64
C ARG A 418 1.67 36.65 11.63
N LEU A 419 1.92 36.02 10.50
CA LEU A 419 1.80 34.57 10.33
C LEU A 419 3.14 33.90 10.60
N GLU A 420 3.10 32.65 11.06
CA GLU A 420 4.25 31.74 11.01
C GLU A 420 3.89 30.54 10.12
N VAL A 421 4.75 30.25 9.13
CA VAL A 421 4.54 29.19 8.14
C VAL A 421 5.63 28.15 8.28
N LEU A 422 5.25 26.91 8.56
CA LEU A 422 6.10 25.72 8.52
C LEU A 422 6.16 25.17 7.10
N ALA A 423 7.34 24.78 6.64
CA ALA A 423 7.52 23.88 5.50
C ALA A 423 8.10 22.56 5.98
N ARG A 424 7.58 21.46 5.42
CA ARG A 424 8.08 20.10 5.60
C ARG A 424 7.77 19.25 4.38
N ASN A 425 8.39 18.09 4.24
CA ASN A 425 8.13 17.17 3.14
C ASN A 425 6.80 16.41 3.32
N GLU A 426 6.43 15.60 2.33
CA GLU A 426 5.39 14.57 2.46
C GLU A 426 5.93 13.34 3.20
N ALA A 427 7.21 13.00 2.99
CA ALA A 427 7.98 12.08 3.83
C ALA A 427 8.38 12.70 5.19
N GLU A 428 8.82 11.85 6.12
CA GLU A 428 9.46 12.28 7.38
C GLU A 428 10.99 12.29 7.21
N LEU A 429 11.70 13.21 7.87
CA LEU A 429 13.17 13.29 7.79
C LEU A 429 13.81 12.03 8.37
N ASN A 430 14.79 11.47 7.66
CA ASN A 430 15.60 10.34 8.10
C ASN A 430 17.08 10.54 7.74
N SER A 431 17.96 9.78 8.40
CA SER A 431 19.44 9.91 8.38
C SER A 431 20.04 11.26 8.84
N THR A 432 19.29 12.36 8.75
CA THR A 432 19.71 13.72 9.10
C THR A 432 19.50 14.09 10.57
N SER A 433 20.16 15.18 10.99
CA SER A 433 19.88 15.89 12.24
C SER A 433 19.13 17.22 12.02
N ALA A 434 18.80 17.53 10.77
CA ALA A 434 18.07 18.73 10.39
C ALA A 434 16.65 18.76 10.99
N GLN A 435 16.02 19.93 10.94
CA GLN A 435 14.68 20.19 11.51
C GLN A 435 13.82 20.94 10.51
N TRP A 436 12.50 20.74 10.61
CA TRP A 436 11.50 21.47 9.84
C TRP A 436 11.62 22.99 10.06
N GLN A 437 11.70 23.75 8.96
CA GLN A 437 11.88 25.19 9.04
C GLN A 437 10.54 25.91 9.20
N THR A 438 10.51 26.97 10.01
CA THR A 438 9.43 27.96 10.01
C THR A 438 9.91 29.32 9.52
N VAL A 439 9.04 30.05 8.83
CA VAL A 439 9.29 31.41 8.37
C VAL A 439 8.18 32.36 8.84
N PRO A 440 8.53 33.52 9.43
CA PRO A 440 7.57 34.58 9.70
C PRO A 440 7.16 35.29 8.39
N VAL A 441 5.85 35.46 8.20
CA VAL A 441 5.25 36.20 7.07
C VAL A 441 4.45 37.37 7.63
N ASN A 442 4.88 38.60 7.33
CA ASN A 442 4.18 39.80 7.75
C ASN A 442 3.21 40.27 6.66
N VAL A 443 1.92 40.22 6.95
CA VAL A 443 0.86 40.75 6.08
C VAL A 443 0.49 42.14 6.57
N THR A 444 0.68 43.13 5.70
CA THR A 444 0.23 44.51 5.93
C THR A 444 -1.14 44.70 5.29
N VAL A 445 -2.11 45.16 6.05
CA VAL A 445 -3.42 45.56 5.55
C VAL A 445 -3.33 47.05 5.20
N THR A 446 -3.93 47.46 4.08
CA THR A 446 -4.09 48.89 3.74
C THR A 446 -5.54 49.29 3.82
N ASP A 447 -5.78 50.27 4.70
CA ASP A 447 -6.90 51.22 4.75
C ASP A 447 -7.61 51.43 3.39
N VAL A 448 -8.92 51.18 3.36
CA VAL A 448 -9.85 51.55 2.28
C VAL A 448 -11.16 52.07 2.84
N ASP A 449 -11.14 53.31 3.36
CA ASP A 449 -12.28 54.26 3.52
C ASP A 449 -13.65 53.63 3.19
N GLU A 450 -14.37 53.15 4.21
CA GLU A 450 -15.63 52.44 4.11
C GLU A 450 -16.84 53.39 4.10
N GLY A 451 -18.03 52.90 4.46
CA GLY A 451 -19.18 53.72 4.81
C GLY A 451 -19.58 53.49 6.27
N PRO A 452 -20.42 54.35 6.87
CA PRO A 452 -20.75 54.33 8.28
C PRO A 452 -21.45 53.03 8.70
N GLU A 453 -20.79 52.26 9.56
CA GLU A 453 -21.26 50.98 10.10
C GLU A 453 -22.24 51.19 11.27
N PHE A 454 -23.32 50.43 11.31
CA PHE A 454 -24.20 50.39 12.50
C PHE A 454 -23.62 49.44 13.56
N SER A 455 -23.64 49.85 14.83
CA SER A 455 -23.05 49.08 15.94
C SER A 455 -23.63 47.67 16.16
N ALA A 456 -24.72 47.36 15.48
CA ALA A 456 -25.14 46.01 15.14
C ALA A 456 -25.83 46.05 13.76
N PRO A 457 -25.63 45.06 12.87
CA PRO A 457 -26.26 45.04 11.54
C PRO A 457 -27.78 44.84 11.61
N THR A 458 -28.27 44.28 12.73
CA THR A 458 -29.69 44.20 13.07
C THR A 458 -29.89 44.64 14.51
N ILE A 459 -30.86 45.53 14.76
CA ILE A 459 -31.31 45.91 16.11
C ILE A 459 -32.81 45.59 16.28
N THR A 460 -33.20 45.16 17.47
CA THR A 460 -34.61 44.85 17.78
C THR A 460 -35.14 45.83 18.83
N PHE A 461 -36.18 46.59 18.50
CA PHE A 461 -36.96 47.37 19.46
C PHE A 461 -38.27 46.64 19.77
N THR A 462 -38.90 46.97 20.90
CA THR A 462 -40.22 46.45 21.28
C THR A 462 -41.17 47.60 21.53
N ILE A 463 -42.36 47.54 20.93
CA ILE A 463 -43.36 48.61 20.93
C ILE A 463 -44.76 48.00 21.03
N LYS A 464 -45.70 48.66 21.69
CA LYS A 464 -47.14 48.29 21.63
C LYS A 464 -47.74 48.80 20.32
N GLU A 465 -48.67 48.08 19.75
CA GLU A 465 -49.53 48.67 18.71
C GLU A 465 -50.41 49.79 19.27
N ASN A 466 -51.09 50.52 18.38
CA ASN A 466 -51.86 51.73 18.73
C ASN A 466 -51.06 52.82 19.51
N THR A 467 -49.73 52.70 19.59
CA THR A 467 -48.84 53.70 20.20
C THR A 467 -48.99 55.03 19.45
N PRO A 468 -49.17 56.18 20.14
CA PRO A 468 -49.46 57.44 19.49
C PRO A 468 -48.30 57.98 18.64
N ASN A 469 -48.66 58.61 17.51
CA ASN A 469 -47.70 59.24 16.61
C ASN A 469 -46.83 60.28 17.34
N GLY A 470 -45.53 60.29 17.05
CA GLY A 470 -44.51 61.09 17.70
C GLY A 470 -43.81 60.40 18.88
N THR A 471 -44.26 59.24 19.36
CA THR A 471 -43.55 58.47 20.40
C THR A 471 -42.17 58.02 19.91
N LEU A 472 -41.15 58.18 20.76
CA LEU A 472 -39.79 57.70 20.52
C LEU A 472 -39.72 56.18 20.74
N ILE A 473 -39.31 55.45 19.70
CA ILE A 473 -39.12 54.01 19.70
C ILE A 473 -37.70 53.66 20.21
N GLY A 474 -36.72 54.44 19.80
CA GLY A 474 -35.31 54.22 20.12
C GLY A 474 -34.37 55.12 19.31
N THR A 475 -33.08 54.82 19.35
CA THR A 475 -32.05 55.46 18.51
C THR A 475 -31.21 54.37 17.86
N TYR A 476 -31.00 54.46 16.55
CA TYR A 476 -30.16 53.55 15.79
C TYR A 476 -29.16 54.38 14.98
N SER A 477 -27.97 54.55 15.57
CA SER A 477 -26.89 55.35 15.02
C SER A 477 -25.75 54.48 14.48
N ALA A 478 -25.03 55.05 13.52
CA ALA A 478 -23.86 54.47 12.88
C ALA A 478 -22.59 55.22 13.29
N LYS A 479 -21.44 54.63 12.98
CA LYS A 479 -20.11 55.23 13.10
C LYS A 479 -19.32 54.97 11.83
N ASP A 480 -18.68 56.02 11.37
CA ASP A 480 -17.61 56.00 10.36
C ASP A 480 -16.44 55.17 10.95
N PRO A 481 -16.04 54.05 10.30
CA PRO A 481 -15.02 53.14 10.85
C PRO A 481 -13.65 53.79 11.06
N GLU A 482 -13.23 54.70 10.20
CA GLU A 482 -11.88 55.26 10.13
C GLU A 482 -11.67 56.31 11.23
N THR A 483 -12.66 57.20 11.40
CA THR A 483 -12.65 58.26 12.43
C THR A 483 -13.21 57.78 13.77
N LYS A 484 -13.94 56.66 13.78
CA LYS A 484 -14.75 56.11 14.90
C LYS A 484 -15.79 57.10 15.47
N LYS A 485 -16.24 58.09 14.67
CA LYS A 485 -17.21 59.12 15.06
C LYS A 485 -18.58 58.90 14.42
N SER A 486 -19.58 59.63 14.93
CA SER A 486 -20.91 59.77 14.32
C SER A 486 -21.16 61.16 13.72
N ASP A 487 -20.19 62.07 13.80
CA ASP A 487 -20.32 63.46 13.36
C ASP A 487 -20.37 63.54 11.82
N GLY A 488 -21.39 64.20 11.27
CA GLY A 488 -21.55 64.36 9.81
C GLY A 488 -22.30 63.21 9.11
N ILE A 489 -22.59 62.12 9.80
CA ILE A 489 -23.45 61.05 9.27
C ILE A 489 -24.90 61.55 9.19
N THR A 490 -25.55 61.28 8.05
CA THR A 490 -26.98 61.54 7.84
C THR A 490 -27.76 60.25 7.61
N TYR A 491 -28.92 60.14 8.26
CA TYR A 491 -29.74 58.93 8.28
C TYR A 491 -30.96 59.06 7.35
N TYR A 492 -31.28 57.97 6.66
CA TYR A 492 -32.41 57.87 5.73
C TYR A 492 -33.15 56.55 5.92
N LYS A 493 -34.48 56.59 5.78
CA LYS A 493 -35.32 55.39 5.74
C LYS A 493 -35.26 54.80 4.33
N SER A 494 -34.82 53.54 4.21
CA SER A 494 -34.63 52.87 2.91
C SER A 494 -35.75 51.90 2.57
N SER A 495 -36.39 51.27 3.57
CA SER A 495 -37.61 50.48 3.41
C SER A 495 -38.43 50.51 4.69
N ASP A 496 -39.73 50.72 4.56
CA ASP A 496 -40.73 50.76 5.65
C ASP A 496 -42.12 50.54 5.01
N PRO A 497 -42.54 49.28 4.75
CA PRO A 497 -43.71 48.96 3.92
C PRO A 497 -45.04 49.62 4.29
N GLY A 498 -45.32 49.79 5.59
CA GLY A 498 -46.52 50.45 6.13
C GLY A 498 -46.35 51.94 6.42
N GLY A 499 -45.14 52.50 6.25
CA GLY A 499 -44.84 53.90 6.53
C GLY A 499 -44.89 54.28 8.02
N TRP A 500 -44.83 53.31 8.93
CA TRP A 500 -45.10 53.47 10.35
C TRP A 500 -44.00 54.20 11.14
N VAL A 501 -42.77 54.32 10.62
CA VAL A 501 -41.65 54.92 11.35
C VAL A 501 -41.05 56.11 10.61
N ASN A 502 -40.71 57.15 11.35
CA ASN A 502 -39.86 58.24 10.88
C ASN A 502 -38.44 58.10 11.46
N VAL A 503 -37.44 58.49 10.68
CA VAL A 503 -36.02 58.46 11.06
C VAL A 503 -35.53 59.90 11.09
N ASP A 504 -35.06 60.38 12.25
CA ASP A 504 -34.43 61.71 12.31
C ASP A 504 -33.09 61.70 11.57
N LYS A 505 -32.96 62.65 10.63
CA LYS A 505 -31.84 62.70 9.69
C LYS A 505 -30.48 62.90 10.36
N ASN A 506 -30.41 63.52 11.53
CA ASN A 506 -29.14 63.95 12.14
C ASN A 506 -28.75 63.09 13.35
N THR A 507 -29.71 62.43 14.00
CA THR A 507 -29.51 61.69 15.25
C THR A 507 -29.76 60.19 15.13
N GLY A 508 -30.43 59.71 14.08
CA GLY A 508 -30.84 58.31 13.95
C GLY A 508 -31.95 57.92 14.94
N GLN A 509 -32.66 58.89 15.54
CA GLN A 509 -33.83 58.61 16.37
C GLN A 509 -34.99 58.07 15.54
N LEU A 510 -35.66 57.04 16.06
CA LEU A 510 -36.80 56.38 15.42
C LEU A 510 -38.07 56.78 16.16
N THR A 511 -39.04 57.38 15.45
CA THR A 511 -40.31 57.83 16.04
C THR A 511 -41.51 57.25 15.28
N VAL A 512 -42.62 57.02 15.97
CA VAL A 512 -43.87 56.54 15.36
C VAL A 512 -44.42 57.63 14.43
N ALA A 513 -44.56 57.32 13.14
CA ALA A 513 -45.07 58.24 12.12
C ALA A 513 -46.57 58.06 11.85
N ASN A 514 -47.06 56.82 11.96
CA ASN A 514 -48.43 56.43 11.69
C ASN A 514 -48.82 55.25 12.61
N THR A 515 -50.11 54.93 12.69
CA THR A 515 -50.63 53.83 13.53
C THR A 515 -49.96 52.50 13.19
N ILE A 516 -49.24 51.94 14.16
CA ILE A 516 -48.74 50.56 14.14
C ILE A 516 -49.92 49.63 14.49
N ASP A 517 -50.10 48.59 13.69
CA ASP A 517 -51.20 47.62 13.68
C ASP A 517 -50.55 46.23 13.52
N ARG A 518 -50.81 45.30 14.45
CA ARG A 518 -50.17 43.98 14.51
C ARG A 518 -50.84 42.97 13.59
N GLU A 519 -52.14 43.11 13.33
CA GLU A 519 -52.98 42.22 12.53
C GLU A 519 -52.94 42.56 11.03
N SER A 520 -52.15 43.57 10.66
CA SER A 520 -51.76 43.95 9.32
C SER A 520 -50.98 42.85 8.60
N ASP A 521 -51.28 42.60 7.32
CA ASP A 521 -50.59 41.64 6.44
C ASP A 521 -49.07 41.90 6.27
N LEU A 522 -48.60 43.08 6.73
CA LEU A 522 -47.21 43.51 6.72
C LEU A 522 -46.39 42.95 7.90
N VAL A 523 -47.04 42.48 8.97
CA VAL A 523 -46.41 41.91 10.17
C VAL A 523 -46.33 40.40 10.02
N ARG A 524 -45.24 39.79 10.49
CA ARG A 524 -45.07 38.32 10.53
C ARG A 524 -44.52 37.91 11.88
N ASP A 525 -45.19 36.96 12.54
CA ASP A 525 -44.83 36.47 13.88
C ASP A 525 -44.71 37.60 14.95
N GLY A 526 -45.50 38.67 14.80
CA GLY A 526 -45.41 39.88 15.64
C GLY A 526 -44.16 40.74 15.38
N MET A 527 -43.47 40.53 14.26
CA MET A 527 -42.28 41.29 13.85
C MET A 527 -42.52 42.06 12.55
N TYR A 528 -41.96 43.28 12.50
CA TYR A 528 -42.02 44.17 11.35
C TYR A 528 -40.62 44.74 11.04
N ASN A 529 -40.20 44.64 9.78
CA ASN A 529 -38.82 44.90 9.38
C ASN A 529 -38.68 46.21 8.58
N ILE A 530 -37.78 47.07 9.04
CA ILE A 530 -37.43 48.37 8.46
C ILE A 530 -35.94 48.35 8.10
N THR A 531 -35.54 49.01 7.02
CA THR A 531 -34.10 49.23 6.72
C THR A 531 -33.76 50.71 6.77
N VAL A 532 -32.67 51.02 7.48
CA VAL A 532 -32.12 52.36 7.67
C VAL A 532 -30.76 52.44 6.98
N ARG A 533 -30.53 53.52 6.24
CA ARG A 533 -29.27 53.80 5.55
C ARG A 533 -28.60 55.00 6.22
N ALA A 534 -27.37 54.81 6.67
CA ALA A 534 -26.50 55.91 7.09
C ALA A 534 -25.65 56.35 5.89
N VAL A 535 -25.40 57.66 5.74
CA VAL A 535 -24.57 58.24 4.67
C VAL A 535 -23.65 59.30 5.28
N ASP A 536 -22.36 59.14 5.07
CA ASP A 536 -21.30 60.03 5.55
C ASP A 536 -21.11 61.30 4.66
N ALA A 537 -19.99 62.00 4.88
CA ALA A 537 -19.58 63.17 4.09
C ALA A 537 -18.84 62.81 2.77
N THR A 538 -18.32 61.59 2.60
CA THR A 538 -17.69 61.10 1.34
C THR A 538 -18.74 60.53 0.37
N SER A 539 -20.01 60.46 0.79
CA SER A 539 -21.16 59.87 0.11
C SER A 539 -21.16 58.33 0.04
N LYS A 540 -20.38 57.67 0.89
CA LYS A 540 -20.50 56.22 1.13
C LYS A 540 -21.64 55.96 2.12
N SER A 541 -21.99 54.70 2.34
CA SER A 541 -23.19 54.37 3.12
C SER A 541 -23.28 52.93 3.60
N GLY A 542 -23.42 52.73 4.91
CA GLY A 542 -23.88 51.47 5.49
C GLY A 542 -25.41 51.36 5.53
N THR A 543 -25.91 50.11 5.60
CA THR A 543 -27.33 49.80 5.77
C THR A 543 -27.53 48.86 6.95
N GLY A 544 -28.42 49.23 7.86
CA GLY A 544 -28.77 48.45 9.04
C GLY A 544 -30.26 48.08 9.06
N THR A 545 -30.59 46.94 9.68
CA THR A 545 -31.96 46.45 9.80
C THR A 545 -32.52 46.74 11.18
N VAL A 546 -33.72 47.31 11.24
CA VAL A 546 -34.47 47.51 12.47
C VAL A 546 -35.66 46.55 12.47
N ILE A 547 -35.73 45.67 13.46
CA ILE A 547 -36.88 44.81 13.71
C ILE A 547 -37.72 45.44 14.83
N LEU A 548 -38.96 45.78 14.54
CA LEU A 548 -39.94 46.11 15.57
C LEU A 548 -40.65 44.82 15.98
N LYS A 549 -40.49 44.43 17.25
CA LYS A 549 -41.38 43.47 17.89
C LYS A 549 -42.62 44.20 18.40
N ILE A 550 -43.77 43.91 17.81
CA ILE A 550 -45.04 44.54 18.16
C ILE A 550 -45.68 43.72 19.28
N ILE A 551 -46.06 44.39 20.36
CA ILE A 551 -46.85 43.85 21.47
C ILE A 551 -48.33 44.06 21.16
N ASP A 552 -49.03 42.96 21.32
CA ASP A 552 -50.47 42.71 21.24
C ASP A 552 -51.27 43.53 22.26
N GLU A 553 -52.21 44.36 21.79
CA GLU A 553 -53.30 44.94 22.60
C GLU A 553 -54.65 44.34 22.17
N ASN A 554 -55.64 44.32 23.06
CA ASN A 554 -56.99 43.84 22.72
C ASN A 554 -57.76 44.94 21.96
N ASP A 555 -57.84 44.84 20.64
CA ASP A 555 -58.49 45.85 19.78
C ASP A 555 -59.46 45.27 18.72
N ASN A 556 -59.30 44.00 18.34
CA ASN A 556 -60.33 43.26 17.61
C ASN A 556 -61.37 42.66 18.58
N MET A 557 -62.35 41.95 18.04
CA MET A 557 -63.37 41.28 18.84
C MET A 557 -63.74 39.93 18.22
N PRO A 558 -64.14 38.93 19.02
CA PRO A 558 -64.39 37.60 18.48
C PRO A 558 -65.53 37.59 17.46
N VAL A 559 -65.25 37.10 16.25
CA VAL A 559 -66.22 36.95 15.17
C VAL A 559 -66.61 35.49 14.97
N ILE A 560 -67.88 35.24 14.64
CA ILE A 560 -68.34 33.93 14.16
C ILE A 560 -68.34 33.97 12.63
N PRO A 561 -67.60 33.08 11.94
CA PRO A 561 -67.66 32.96 10.49
C PRO A 561 -69.08 32.66 9.97
N PRO A 562 -69.51 33.25 8.85
CA PRO A 562 -70.85 33.03 8.31
C PRO A 562 -70.99 31.63 7.68
N GLY A 563 -72.21 31.06 7.72
CA GLY A 563 -72.53 29.82 7.00
C GLY A 563 -72.82 28.60 7.88
N LEU A 564 -73.28 28.78 9.12
CA LEU A 564 -73.69 27.65 9.97
C LEU A 564 -74.85 26.86 9.32
N VAL A 565 -74.61 25.58 9.05
CA VAL A 565 -75.62 24.64 8.53
C VAL A 565 -75.98 23.62 9.61
N LEU A 566 -77.28 23.48 9.88
CA LEU A 566 -77.83 22.44 10.75
C LEU A 566 -78.58 21.41 9.92
N CYS A 567 -78.06 20.19 9.90
CA CYS A 567 -78.68 19.05 9.27
C CYS A 567 -79.94 18.61 10.04
N GLN A 568 -81.10 18.64 9.39
CA GLN A 568 -82.32 18.07 9.94
C GLN A 568 -82.18 16.54 10.04
N LYS A 569 -82.35 16.01 11.25
CA LYS A 569 -82.37 14.57 11.56
C LYS A 569 -83.80 14.00 11.51
N THR A 570 -83.94 12.70 11.79
CA THR A 570 -85.23 12.01 11.97
C THR A 570 -86.04 12.60 13.13
N GLU A 571 -87.36 12.40 13.13
CA GLU A 571 -88.32 13.20 13.93
C GLU A 571 -88.11 13.15 15.46
N ASP A 572 -87.43 12.12 15.99
CA ASP A 572 -87.10 11.97 17.41
C ASP A 572 -85.69 12.47 17.82
N GLU A 573 -84.81 12.88 16.89
CA GLU A 573 -83.49 13.44 17.22
C GLU A 573 -83.38 14.92 16.85
N LEU A 574 -83.14 15.79 17.83
CA LEU A 574 -82.88 17.21 17.61
C LEU A 574 -81.45 17.45 17.10
N GLY A 575 -81.30 18.42 16.19
CA GLY A 575 -80.02 18.75 15.57
C GLY A 575 -79.09 19.60 16.46
N SER A 576 -77.81 19.64 16.10
CA SER A 576 -76.84 20.55 16.72
C SER A 576 -75.73 20.91 15.74
N VAL A 577 -75.31 22.17 15.73
CA VAL A 577 -74.17 22.67 14.95
C VAL A 577 -73.07 23.15 15.89
N VAL A 578 -71.81 23.06 15.45
CA VAL A 578 -70.67 23.64 16.17
C VAL A 578 -70.49 25.08 15.69
N VAL A 579 -70.45 26.01 16.64
CA VAL A 579 -70.16 27.42 16.42
C VAL A 579 -68.71 27.64 16.83
N THR A 580 -67.83 27.84 15.86
CA THR A 580 -66.47 28.36 16.10
C THR A 580 -66.52 29.88 16.15
N ALA A 581 -65.70 30.46 17.02
CA ALA A 581 -65.32 31.87 16.93
C ALA A 581 -63.85 31.97 16.59
N GLU A 582 -63.50 33.04 15.89
CA GLU A 582 -62.16 33.41 15.48
C GLU A 582 -61.91 34.83 15.98
N ASP A 583 -60.71 35.10 16.45
CA ASP A 583 -60.24 36.45 16.74
C ASP A 583 -58.90 36.66 16.04
N LYS A 584 -58.59 37.91 15.71
CA LYS A 584 -57.33 38.29 15.09
C LYS A 584 -56.23 38.54 16.13
N ASP A 585 -56.64 39.03 17.30
CA ASP A 585 -55.75 39.32 18.42
C ASP A 585 -54.88 38.10 18.80
N GLY A 586 -53.70 38.37 19.33
CA GLY A 586 -52.77 37.38 19.83
C GLY A 586 -53.16 36.76 21.17
N SER A 587 -52.30 35.86 21.65
CA SER A 587 -52.38 35.38 23.03
C SER A 587 -51.68 36.40 23.94
N PRO A 588 -52.35 36.94 24.97
CA PRO A 588 -53.49 36.36 25.68
C PRO A 588 -54.87 36.99 25.36
N ASN A 589 -55.00 37.86 24.38
CA ASN A 589 -56.22 38.65 24.10
C ASN A 589 -57.31 37.92 23.29
N THR A 590 -57.02 36.70 22.83
CA THR A 590 -57.92 35.83 22.05
C THR A 590 -58.70 34.82 22.92
N PHE A 591 -58.77 33.55 22.50
CA PHE A 591 -59.36 32.44 23.25
C PHE A 591 -58.73 32.24 24.66
N PRO A 592 -59.48 31.72 25.66
CA PRO A 592 -60.78 31.08 25.60
C PRO A 592 -61.98 32.03 25.47
N PHE A 593 -62.81 31.80 24.46
CA PHE A 593 -64.04 32.57 24.24
C PHE A 593 -65.18 32.13 25.16
N SER A 594 -65.97 33.09 25.65
CA SER A 594 -67.22 32.85 26.36
C SER A 594 -68.44 33.11 25.47
N PHE A 595 -69.22 32.04 25.22
CA PHE A 595 -70.41 32.05 24.36
C PHE A 595 -71.68 32.15 25.20
N ARG A 596 -72.61 33.04 24.86
CA ARG A 596 -73.91 33.21 25.54
C ARG A 596 -75.03 33.53 24.54
N LEU A 597 -76.25 33.09 24.85
CA LEU A 597 -77.47 33.56 24.18
C LEU A 597 -78.08 34.73 24.99
N PRO A 598 -78.83 35.66 24.38
CA PRO A 598 -79.57 36.69 25.12
C PRO A 598 -80.58 36.10 26.13
N PRO A 599 -80.90 36.83 27.22
CA PRO A 599 -81.86 36.36 28.22
C PRO A 599 -83.28 36.22 27.66
N ASP A 600 -83.66 37.04 26.68
CA ASP A 600 -85.00 37.08 26.06
C ASP A 600 -85.14 36.15 24.83
N ASN A 601 -84.31 35.10 24.74
CA ASN A 601 -84.35 34.10 23.66
C ASN A 601 -85.63 33.23 23.74
N ASP A 602 -86.25 32.92 22.58
CA ASP A 602 -87.49 32.15 22.40
C ASP A 602 -87.50 30.70 22.97
N GLY A 603 -86.41 30.26 23.61
CA GLY A 603 -86.23 28.89 24.09
C GLY A 603 -86.22 27.85 22.96
N THR A 604 -85.93 28.28 21.72
CA THR A 604 -85.78 27.44 20.52
C THR A 604 -84.40 26.80 20.43
N TRP A 605 -83.39 27.48 20.99
CA TRP A 605 -81.98 27.11 20.98
C TRP A 605 -81.38 27.06 22.40
N SER A 606 -80.41 26.17 22.61
CA SER A 606 -79.50 26.19 23.75
C SER A 606 -78.05 26.12 23.27
N LEU A 607 -77.13 26.59 24.10
CA LEU A 607 -75.72 26.75 23.73
C LEU A 607 -74.84 26.18 24.85
N GLU A 608 -74.02 25.17 24.53
CA GLU A 608 -73.12 24.51 25.47
C GLU A 608 -71.67 24.71 25.03
N PRO A 609 -70.74 25.19 25.87
CA PRO A 609 -69.33 25.29 25.51
C PRO A 609 -68.73 23.89 25.23
N LEU A 610 -67.94 23.76 24.16
CA LEU A 610 -67.27 22.50 23.79
C LEU A 610 -65.78 22.53 24.16
N ASN A 611 -65.11 23.62 23.83
CA ASN A 611 -63.69 23.85 24.07
C ASN A 611 -63.44 25.37 24.16
N ALA A 612 -62.17 25.79 24.18
CA ALA A 612 -61.79 27.19 24.28
C ALA A 612 -62.21 28.07 23.08
N THR A 613 -62.45 27.48 21.90
CA THR A 613 -62.72 28.22 20.65
C THR A 613 -64.13 28.01 20.07
N SER A 614 -64.94 27.14 20.67
CA SER A 614 -66.23 26.74 20.09
C SER A 614 -67.29 26.29 21.11
N ALA A 615 -68.55 26.45 20.71
CA ALA A 615 -69.72 26.00 21.44
C ALA A 615 -70.67 25.18 20.55
N LYS A 616 -71.41 24.25 21.15
CA LYS A 616 -72.46 23.46 20.51
C LYS A 616 -73.79 24.19 20.61
N LEU A 617 -74.23 24.76 19.50
CA LEU A 617 -75.60 25.28 19.38
C LEU A 617 -76.54 24.09 19.14
N LYS A 618 -77.34 23.76 20.14
CA LYS A 618 -78.36 22.70 20.09
C LYS A 618 -79.73 23.28 19.80
N GLN A 619 -80.48 22.56 18.99
CA GLN A 619 -81.90 22.76 18.82
C GLN A 619 -82.66 22.21 20.03
N VAL A 620 -83.60 22.98 20.61
CA VAL A 620 -84.41 22.60 21.78
C VAL A 620 -85.86 22.28 21.39
N LYS A 621 -86.36 22.88 20.32
CA LYS A 621 -87.70 22.67 19.76
C LYS A 621 -87.58 22.21 18.30
N PRO A 622 -88.46 21.33 17.79
CA PRO A 622 -88.48 21.01 16.36
C PRO A 622 -88.78 22.29 15.56
N LEU A 623 -87.92 22.57 14.57
CA LEU A 623 -87.98 23.71 13.67
C LEU A 623 -88.07 23.19 12.22
N SER A 624 -88.75 23.93 11.35
CA SER A 624 -88.86 23.61 9.93
C SER A 624 -87.57 23.93 9.18
N THR A 625 -87.46 23.46 7.93
CA THR A 625 -86.32 23.83 7.07
C THR A 625 -86.43 25.30 6.66
N GLY A 626 -85.40 26.10 6.94
CA GLY A 626 -85.40 27.54 6.75
C GLY A 626 -84.08 28.17 7.23
N ILE A 627 -83.97 29.50 7.10
CA ILE A 627 -82.86 30.27 7.67
C ILE A 627 -83.36 30.92 8.95
N TYR A 628 -82.63 30.74 10.04
CA TYR A 628 -82.92 31.29 11.36
C TYR A 628 -81.80 32.26 11.75
N ASP A 629 -82.19 33.47 12.14
CA ASP A 629 -81.27 34.48 12.67
C ASP A 629 -81.16 34.25 14.19
N VAL A 630 -79.98 33.80 14.65
CA VAL A 630 -79.73 33.43 16.06
C VAL A 630 -78.75 34.43 16.67
N PRO A 631 -79.17 35.29 17.62
CA PRO A 631 -78.25 36.16 18.32
C PRO A 631 -77.36 35.35 19.28
N ILE A 632 -76.05 35.47 19.10
CA ILE A 632 -75.03 34.84 19.95
C ILE A 632 -74.06 35.93 20.39
N THR A 633 -73.92 36.12 21.69
CA THR A 633 -72.87 36.96 22.28
C THR A 633 -71.61 36.12 22.44
N VAL A 634 -70.51 36.59 21.85
CA VAL A 634 -69.17 36.02 22.04
C VAL A 634 -68.28 37.09 22.66
N ARG A 635 -67.44 36.68 23.61
CA ARG A 635 -66.42 37.51 24.24
C ARG A 635 -65.12 36.73 24.43
N ASP A 636 -64.00 37.43 24.42
CA ASP A 636 -62.67 36.91 24.73
C ASP A 636 -62.48 36.58 26.23
N GLN A 637 -61.24 36.28 26.62
CA GLN A 637 -60.84 36.02 28.00
C GLN A 637 -60.93 37.26 28.91
N GLN A 638 -60.81 38.46 28.33
CA GLN A 638 -60.80 39.78 28.99
C GLN A 638 -62.23 40.31 29.21
N GLY A 639 -63.18 39.82 28.42
CA GLY A 639 -64.60 40.18 28.44
C GLY A 639 -65.00 41.23 27.39
N TYR A 640 -64.14 41.56 26.43
CA TYR A 640 -64.48 42.38 25.27
C TYR A 640 -65.19 41.52 24.20
N GLY A 641 -65.94 42.14 23.29
CA GLY A 641 -66.84 41.45 22.36
C GLY A 641 -68.35 41.68 22.59
N ALA A 642 -69.14 41.34 21.57
CA ALA A 642 -70.49 41.85 21.35
C ALA A 642 -71.52 40.75 20.98
N GLU A 643 -72.80 41.15 20.88
CA GLU A 643 -73.87 40.31 20.36
C GLU A 643 -73.83 40.26 18.82
N LYS A 644 -73.78 39.05 18.25
CA LYS A 644 -73.71 38.82 16.81
C LYS A 644 -74.90 37.98 16.34
N ILE A 645 -75.73 38.55 15.47
CA ILE A 645 -76.81 37.82 14.80
C ILE A 645 -76.18 36.87 13.77
N THR A 646 -76.24 35.58 14.06
CA THR A 646 -75.60 34.51 13.31
C THR A 646 -76.65 33.71 12.55
N LYS A 647 -76.48 33.54 11.23
CA LYS A 647 -77.47 32.87 10.38
C LYS A 647 -77.26 31.36 10.37
N VAL A 648 -78.25 30.61 10.88
CA VAL A 648 -78.28 29.15 10.93
C VAL A 648 -79.26 28.62 9.89
N THR A 649 -78.76 27.85 8.92
CA THR A 649 -79.60 27.26 7.86
C THR A 649 -79.98 25.83 8.24
N ILE A 650 -81.26 25.59 8.52
CA ILE A 650 -81.82 24.26 8.79
C ILE A 650 -82.26 23.64 7.46
N CYS A 651 -81.68 22.50 7.09
CA CYS A 651 -81.96 21.85 5.82
C CYS A 651 -81.84 20.33 5.89
N ARG A 652 -82.46 19.62 4.94
CA ARG A 652 -82.10 18.23 4.65
C ARG A 652 -80.73 18.23 3.98
N CYS A 653 -79.74 17.68 4.66
CA CYS A 653 -78.34 17.72 4.26
C CYS A 653 -77.82 16.34 3.84
N ARG A 654 -76.66 16.31 3.18
CA ARG A 654 -75.78 15.14 3.13
C ARG A 654 -74.38 15.61 3.52
N SER A 655 -73.74 14.94 4.48
CA SER A 655 -72.39 15.28 4.97
C SER A 655 -72.17 16.77 5.30
N GLY A 656 -73.16 17.42 5.92
CA GLY A 656 -73.09 18.84 6.31
C GLY A 656 -73.61 19.83 5.26
N VAL A 657 -73.82 19.44 4.00
CA VAL A 657 -74.23 20.35 2.92
C VAL A 657 -75.70 20.18 2.55
N CYS A 658 -76.43 21.29 2.36
CA CYS A 658 -77.86 21.29 2.04
C CYS A 658 -78.17 20.74 0.63
N LEU A 659 -79.21 19.92 0.51
CA LEU A 659 -79.70 19.42 -0.77
C LEU A 659 -80.51 20.50 -1.51
N ALA A 660 -80.12 20.82 -2.74
CA ALA A 660 -80.76 21.85 -3.55
C ALA A 660 -82.17 21.46 -4.03
N GLN A 661 -83.16 22.34 -3.82
CA GLN A 661 -84.50 22.18 -4.37
C GLN A 661 -84.53 22.50 -5.88
N LYS A 662 -84.80 21.49 -6.71
CA LYS A 662 -85.06 21.68 -8.14
C LYS A 662 -86.39 22.41 -8.37
N ARG A 663 -86.35 23.74 -8.55
CA ARG A 663 -87.48 24.51 -9.12
C ARG A 663 -87.40 24.47 -10.64
N ALA A 664 -88.33 23.77 -11.28
CA ALA A 664 -88.48 23.80 -12.74
C ALA A 664 -89.20 25.10 -13.16
N VAL A 665 -88.52 25.96 -13.90
CA VAL A 665 -89.12 27.16 -14.50
C VAL A 665 -89.56 26.83 -15.93
N ALA A 666 -90.86 26.86 -16.18
CA ALA A 666 -91.39 26.72 -17.53
C ALA A 666 -91.15 28.02 -18.32
N LEU A 667 -90.45 27.93 -19.46
CA LEU A 667 -90.19 29.08 -20.33
C LEU A 667 -91.49 29.50 -21.03
N GLY A 668 -92.08 30.62 -20.61
CA GLY A 668 -93.23 31.23 -21.28
C GLY A 668 -92.87 31.76 -22.68
N PRO A 669 -93.87 32.15 -23.51
CA PRO A 669 -93.66 32.52 -24.92
C PRO A 669 -92.69 33.70 -25.14
N MET A 670 -92.51 34.57 -24.15
CA MET A 670 -91.47 35.62 -24.15
C MET A 670 -90.04 35.04 -24.27
N GLY A 671 -89.78 33.87 -23.69
CA GLY A 671 -88.49 33.18 -23.78
C GLY A 671 -88.20 32.60 -25.17
N ALA A 672 -89.25 32.22 -25.92
CA ALA A 672 -89.10 31.83 -27.32
C ALA A 672 -88.76 33.05 -28.20
N LEU A 673 -89.41 34.19 -27.97
CA LEU A 673 -89.09 35.46 -28.65
C LEU A 673 -87.64 35.90 -28.39
N ALA A 674 -87.13 35.72 -27.17
CA ALA A 674 -85.73 36.01 -26.82
C ALA A 674 -84.71 35.17 -27.61
N LEU A 675 -85.05 33.97 -28.07
CA LEU A 675 -84.19 33.11 -28.90
C LEU A 675 -84.17 33.52 -30.38
N PHE A 676 -85.25 34.12 -30.90
CA PHE A 676 -85.29 34.61 -32.29
C PHE A 676 -84.71 36.02 -32.44
N LEU A 677 -84.72 36.84 -31.38
CA LEU A 677 -84.16 38.19 -31.37
C LEU A 677 -82.67 38.27 -31.83
N PRO A 678 -81.72 37.45 -31.33
CA PRO A 678 -80.34 37.48 -31.81
C PRO A 678 -80.20 37.03 -33.26
N LEU A 679 -81.04 36.10 -33.73
CA LEU A 679 -81.02 35.64 -35.13
C LEU A 679 -81.46 36.77 -36.09
N LEU A 680 -82.48 37.54 -35.69
CA LEU A 680 -82.96 38.73 -36.41
C LEU A 680 -81.89 39.84 -36.44
N LEU A 681 -81.23 40.09 -35.30
CA LEU A 681 -80.13 41.06 -35.18
C LEU A 681 -78.93 40.67 -36.05
N LEU A 682 -78.56 39.39 -36.10
CA LEU A 682 -77.48 38.90 -36.96
C LEU A 682 -77.81 39.10 -38.45
N LEU A 683 -79.05 38.84 -38.86
CA LEU A 683 -79.50 39.03 -40.24
C LEU A 683 -79.53 40.52 -40.62
N LEU A 684 -79.94 41.41 -39.71
CA LEU A 684 -79.82 42.86 -39.86
C LEU A 684 -78.36 43.32 -39.99
N LEU A 685 -77.45 42.78 -39.16
CA LEU A 685 -76.02 43.09 -39.21
C LEU A 685 -75.41 42.71 -40.57
N CYS A 686 -75.75 41.52 -41.08
CA CYS A 686 -75.30 41.06 -42.40
C CYS A 686 -75.80 41.97 -43.54
N LEU A 687 -77.08 42.39 -43.50
CA LEU A 687 -77.62 43.34 -44.49
C LEU A 687 -76.92 44.72 -44.41
N PHE A 688 -76.62 45.19 -43.20
CA PHE A 688 -75.93 46.47 -42.97
C PHE A 688 -74.49 46.43 -43.49
N LEU A 689 -73.76 45.33 -43.25
CA LEU A 689 -72.40 45.13 -43.77
C LEU A 689 -72.34 45.05 -45.30
N ILE A 690 -73.34 44.44 -45.95
CA ILE A 690 -73.46 44.42 -47.41
C ILE A 690 -73.61 45.84 -47.99
N PHE A 691 -74.39 46.71 -47.32
CA PHE A 691 -74.55 48.11 -47.73
C PHE A 691 -73.29 48.97 -47.52
N ILE A 692 -72.52 48.71 -46.45
CA ILE A 692 -71.32 49.50 -46.12
C ILE A 692 -70.18 49.25 -47.12
N CYS A 693 -70.02 48.02 -47.62
CA CYS A 693 -68.95 47.66 -48.56
C CYS A 693 -69.07 48.29 -49.97
N ALA A 694 -70.11 49.10 -50.25
CA ALA A 694 -70.38 49.69 -51.56
C ALA A 694 -69.84 51.12 -51.76
N THR A 695 -69.32 51.80 -50.72
CA THR A 695 -68.83 53.20 -50.83
C THR A 695 -67.32 53.33 -50.56
N LYS A 696 -66.67 54.33 -51.17
CA LYS A 696 -65.21 54.37 -51.36
C LYS A 696 -64.43 55.16 -50.29
N LYS A 697 -63.31 54.58 -49.86
CA LYS A 697 -62.01 55.19 -49.50
C LYS A 697 -62.00 56.52 -48.71
N GLN A 698 -61.44 56.46 -47.50
CA GLN A 698 -60.22 57.22 -47.16
C GLN A 698 -59.42 56.55 -46.04
N LYS A 699 -58.18 57.01 -45.75
CA LYS A 699 -57.22 56.40 -44.80
C LYS A 699 -56.94 57.30 -43.60
N ALA A 700 -56.94 56.74 -42.39
CA ALA A 700 -56.20 57.14 -41.18
C ALA A 700 -56.39 56.06 -40.08
N GLN A 701 -55.62 55.93 -39.00
CA GLN A 701 -54.15 55.90 -38.79
C GLN A 701 -53.86 55.51 -37.31
N ILE A 702 -52.78 54.76 -37.03
CA ILE A 702 -52.11 54.63 -35.69
C ILE A 702 -52.85 53.77 -34.61
N MET A 703 -52.16 53.48 -33.48
CA MET A 703 -52.56 52.85 -32.19
C MET A 703 -52.57 51.31 -32.19
N GLU A 704 -52.15 50.55 -31.16
CA GLU A 704 -51.50 50.75 -29.82
C GLU A 704 -50.71 49.45 -29.48
N ALA A 705 -49.74 49.32 -28.56
CA ALA A 705 -49.59 49.63 -27.12
C ALA A 705 -50.28 48.65 -26.12
N ASP A 706 -49.45 47.82 -25.49
CA ASP A 706 -49.36 47.45 -24.06
C ASP A 706 -50.57 46.87 -23.24
N ASP A 707 -50.36 45.60 -22.82
CA ASP A 707 -50.27 45.12 -21.41
C ASP A 707 -51.35 44.30 -20.62
N TYR A 708 -50.78 43.30 -19.91
CA TYR A 708 -51.06 42.68 -18.59
C TYR A 708 -52.32 41.85 -18.14
N LYS A 709 -51.96 40.67 -17.56
CA LYS A 709 -52.35 40.03 -16.26
C LYS A 709 -53.56 39.06 -16.11
N GLY A 710 -53.32 38.00 -15.30
CA GLY A 710 -54.30 37.09 -14.65
C GLY A 710 -54.58 35.79 -15.45
N THR A 711 -54.17 34.56 -15.12
CA THR A 711 -53.62 33.88 -13.91
C THR A 711 -54.64 33.16 -12.98
N LEU A 712 -55.03 31.92 -13.35
CA LEU A 712 -55.26 30.71 -12.49
C LEU A 712 -56.38 30.73 -11.40
N LEU A 713 -56.96 29.62 -10.88
CA LEU A 713 -56.59 28.18 -10.78
C LEU A 713 -57.85 27.21 -10.76
N GLU A 714 -57.69 25.96 -10.28
CA GLU A 714 -58.55 24.73 -10.33
C GLU A 714 -59.86 24.74 -9.42
N SER A 715 -60.72 23.71 -9.21
CA SER A 715 -60.50 22.24 -9.11
C SER A 715 -61.74 21.28 -9.08
N ASN A 716 -61.67 20.12 -9.76
CA ASN A 716 -62.21 18.72 -9.59
C ASN A 716 -63.63 18.28 -9.07
N THR A 717 -63.88 16.96 -9.32
CA THR A 717 -64.94 15.98 -8.88
C THR A 717 -66.24 15.88 -9.72
N GLU A 718 -66.94 14.73 -9.89
CA GLU A 718 -66.78 13.34 -9.38
C GLU A 718 -67.32 12.26 -10.38
N ALA A 719 -67.34 10.97 -10.01
CA ALA A 719 -67.63 9.79 -10.86
C ALA A 719 -69.15 9.39 -10.91
N LEU A 720 -69.65 8.23 -11.39
CA LEU A 720 -69.19 6.81 -11.37
C LEU A 720 -70.03 5.91 -12.32
N GLY A 721 -69.52 4.75 -12.76
CA GLY A 721 -70.30 3.71 -13.45
C GLY A 721 -69.52 2.53 -14.07
N ASP A 722 -69.50 1.42 -13.34
CA ASP A 722 -69.07 0.01 -13.56
C ASP A 722 -68.95 -0.52 -15.04
N ASN A 723 -68.22 -1.60 -15.38
CA ASN A 723 -67.79 -2.82 -14.66
C ASN A 723 -66.68 -3.56 -15.51
N VAL A 724 -66.08 -4.75 -15.30
CA VAL A 724 -66.25 -5.94 -14.41
C VAL A 724 -64.88 -6.66 -14.17
N ASP A 725 -64.72 -7.31 -13.00
CA ASP A 725 -63.96 -8.52 -12.58
C ASP A 725 -62.84 -9.22 -13.41
N ALA A 726 -61.83 -9.89 -12.82
CA ALA A 726 -61.34 -9.98 -11.41
C ALA A 726 -59.99 -10.75 -11.28
N ASN A 727 -59.48 -10.86 -10.04
CA ASN A 727 -58.43 -11.76 -9.50
C ASN A 727 -56.93 -11.37 -9.66
N PHE A 728 -56.05 -11.49 -8.64
CA PHE A 728 -56.25 -11.59 -7.17
C PHE A 728 -54.93 -11.35 -6.39
N LEU A 729 -55.01 -10.65 -5.23
CA LEU A 729 -54.04 -10.58 -4.11
C LEU A 729 -52.58 -10.08 -4.31
N SER A 730 -51.89 -9.86 -3.17
CA SER A 730 -50.60 -9.20 -3.00
C SER A 730 -49.66 -9.95 -2.04
N MET A 731 -48.34 -9.69 -2.16
CA MET A 731 -47.32 -9.61 -1.08
C MET A 731 -45.92 -9.48 -1.71
N GLY A 732 -44.91 -9.00 -0.96
CA GLY A 732 -43.49 -9.25 -1.30
C GLY A 732 -42.57 -8.03 -1.30
N LEU A 733 -41.87 -7.85 -0.19
CA LEU A 733 -40.76 -6.92 0.06
C LEU A 733 -39.50 -7.15 -0.81
N ASP A 734 -38.78 -6.04 -1.01
CA ASP A 734 -37.31 -5.86 -0.97
C ASP A 734 -36.32 -6.12 -2.13
N GLN A 735 -35.35 -5.19 -2.14
CA GLN A 735 -33.92 -5.20 -2.53
C GLN A 735 -33.30 -6.31 -3.41
N GLY A 736 -32.44 -5.87 -4.34
CA GLY A 736 -31.41 -6.73 -4.97
C GLY A 736 -30.60 -6.04 -6.08
N ALA A 737 -29.44 -5.47 -5.74
CA ALA A 737 -28.56 -4.79 -6.70
C ALA A 737 -27.41 -5.68 -7.23
N LYS A 738 -26.75 -5.18 -8.29
CA LYS A 738 -25.64 -5.79 -9.09
C LYS A 738 -26.13 -6.83 -10.12
N GLY A 739 -25.62 -6.88 -11.35
CA GLY A 739 -24.69 -5.95 -12.05
C GLY A 739 -23.45 -6.63 -12.60
N SER A 740 -23.48 -7.04 -13.87
CA SER A 740 -22.31 -7.30 -14.72
C SER A 740 -22.74 -7.61 -16.16
N LYS A 741 -22.05 -7.02 -17.13
CA LYS A 741 -21.69 -7.71 -18.38
C LYS A 741 -20.56 -7.01 -19.11
N VAL A 742 -19.49 -7.76 -19.36
CA VAL A 742 -18.47 -7.43 -20.36
C VAL A 742 -19.08 -7.62 -21.75
N SER A 743 -18.73 -6.75 -22.71
CA SER A 743 -18.73 -7.10 -24.12
C SER A 743 -17.65 -6.32 -24.87
N ILE A 744 -17.19 -6.89 -25.98
CA ILE A 744 -16.05 -6.45 -26.79
C ILE A 744 -16.55 -6.13 -28.22
N MET A 745 -15.83 -5.23 -28.92
CA MET A 745 -15.95 -4.91 -30.36
C MET A 745 -17.26 -4.24 -30.84
N ASN A 746 -17.32 -3.53 -31.98
CA ASN A 746 -16.35 -2.74 -32.78
C ASN A 746 -17.08 -2.25 -34.05
N GLN A 747 -17.23 -0.93 -34.26
CA GLN A 747 -17.61 -0.22 -35.50
C GLN A 747 -17.73 1.28 -35.18
N GLY A 748 -17.58 2.25 -36.09
CA GLY A 748 -17.14 2.19 -37.49
C GLY A 748 -17.50 3.48 -38.28
N TRP A 749 -16.49 4.19 -38.80
CA TRP A 749 -16.52 5.24 -39.87
C TRP A 749 -17.66 6.30 -39.98
N ALA A 750 -17.28 7.57 -39.74
CA ALA A 750 -17.50 8.77 -40.58
C ALA A 750 -16.60 9.90 -40.01
N GLY A 751 -16.07 10.92 -40.71
CA GLY A 751 -16.38 11.54 -42.01
C GLY A 751 -17.10 12.89 -41.81
N ASN A 752 -16.72 14.05 -42.38
CA ASN A 752 -15.61 14.43 -43.28
C ASN A 752 -15.53 16.00 -43.42
N LYS A 753 -14.44 16.57 -43.98
CA LYS A 753 -14.26 17.93 -44.61
C LYS A 753 -14.00 19.25 -43.81
N SER A 754 -12.74 19.71 -43.87
CA SER A 754 -12.21 20.91 -44.61
C SER A 754 -12.44 22.41 -44.18
N PHE A 755 -11.38 23.22 -44.44
CA PHE A 755 -11.25 24.73 -44.43
C PHE A 755 -11.41 25.44 -43.06
N SER A 756 -10.75 26.55 -42.68
CA SER A 756 -9.46 27.24 -43.01
C SER A 756 -9.22 28.35 -41.90
N THR A 757 -8.34 29.37 -41.88
CA THR A 757 -7.45 30.11 -42.82
C THR A 757 -6.44 30.99 -42.04
N ILE A 758 -5.41 31.57 -42.71
CA ILE A 758 -4.50 32.69 -42.26
C ILE A 758 -3.46 32.35 -41.14
N GLY A 759 -2.17 32.73 -41.22
CA GLY A 759 -1.38 33.23 -42.37
C GLY A 759 -0.09 34.05 -42.04
N GLY A 760 1.03 33.76 -42.72
CA GLY A 760 2.25 34.61 -42.86
C GLY A 760 3.22 34.65 -41.65
N HIS A 761 4.54 34.83 -41.76
CA HIS A 761 5.55 34.89 -42.86
C HIS A 761 6.87 34.28 -42.31
N SER A 762 7.97 33.95 -43.02
CA SER A 762 8.47 34.09 -44.41
C SER A 762 9.25 32.78 -44.78
N MET A 763 9.47 32.33 -46.02
CA MET A 763 10.14 32.91 -47.22
C MET A 763 11.60 33.36 -46.98
N HIS A 764 12.60 32.99 -47.80
CA HIS A 764 12.61 32.19 -49.04
C HIS A 764 13.97 31.45 -49.23
N ASP A 765 13.97 30.46 -50.15
CA ASP A 765 15.06 29.81 -50.93
C ASP A 765 16.52 30.32 -50.84
N PHE A 766 17.55 29.47 -51.05
CA PHE A 766 17.64 28.42 -52.09
C PHE A 766 18.31 27.12 -51.64
N GLY A 767 17.87 26.01 -52.23
CA GLY A 767 18.63 24.75 -52.29
C GLY A 767 18.71 24.21 -53.72
N TYR A 768 19.68 23.31 -53.96
CA TYR A 768 19.68 22.27 -55.01
C TYR A 768 20.47 21.09 -54.40
N ASN A 769 19.87 19.90 -54.22
CA ASN A 769 19.89 18.74 -55.15
C ASN A 769 21.30 18.11 -55.33
N GLN A 770 21.48 16.78 -55.33
CA GLN A 770 20.50 15.67 -55.23
C GLN A 770 21.20 14.34 -54.81
N SER A 771 20.41 13.29 -54.55
CA SER A 771 20.68 11.83 -54.55
C SER A 771 22.09 11.29 -54.92
N GLY A 772 22.60 10.20 -54.33
CA GLY A 772 22.02 9.25 -53.35
C GLY A 772 22.40 7.77 -53.65
N MET A 773 22.03 6.85 -52.74
CA MET A 773 22.06 5.37 -52.84
C MET A 773 23.42 4.62 -52.80
N THR A 774 23.76 4.15 -51.60
CA THR A 774 24.12 2.75 -51.24
C THR A 774 24.69 1.78 -52.30
N MET A 775 25.83 1.15 -51.98
CA MET A 775 25.83 -0.30 -51.68
C MET A 775 27.01 -0.71 -50.74
N THR A 776 27.25 -2.01 -50.54
CA THR A 776 27.99 -2.64 -49.43
C THR A 776 29.32 -3.29 -49.86
N ASN A 777 30.00 -3.89 -48.86
CA ASN A 777 30.90 -5.07 -48.92
C ASN A 777 32.45 -4.89 -49.01
N ILE A 778 33.07 -5.29 -47.88
CA ILE A 778 34.05 -6.41 -47.75
C ILE A 778 35.56 -6.22 -48.03
N GLN A 779 36.32 -6.50 -46.96
CA GLN A 779 37.64 -7.14 -46.82
C GLN A 779 38.97 -6.49 -47.29
N ASP A 780 39.87 -6.44 -46.29
CA ASP A 780 41.27 -6.87 -46.28
C ASP A 780 42.38 -6.05 -46.97
N VAL A 781 43.60 -6.44 -46.57
CA VAL A 781 44.93 -6.19 -47.16
C VAL A 781 45.83 -5.14 -46.47
N TYR A 782 46.58 -5.67 -45.50
CA TYR A 782 48.00 -5.43 -45.19
C TYR A 782 48.50 -4.14 -44.51
N SER A 783 49.51 -4.38 -43.67
CA SER A 783 50.37 -3.42 -43.02
C SER A 783 51.48 -2.89 -43.93
N ARG A 784 51.94 -1.65 -43.67
CA ARG A 784 53.37 -1.30 -43.45
C ARG A 784 53.59 0.19 -43.11
N GLN A 785 53.90 0.45 -41.84
CA GLN A 785 55.18 1.05 -41.39
C GLN A 785 55.89 2.07 -42.31
N PHE A 786 55.97 3.35 -41.88
CA PHE A 786 57.08 4.33 -42.01
C PHE A 786 56.56 5.72 -41.52
N ASP A 787 57.27 6.67 -40.90
CA ASP A 787 58.32 6.61 -39.84
C ASP A 787 58.52 8.05 -39.23
N HIS A 788 59.18 8.15 -38.06
CA HIS A 788 59.89 9.31 -37.46
C HIS A 788 59.22 10.71 -37.31
N TYR A 789 59.20 11.22 -36.06
CA TYR A 789 60.08 12.33 -35.58
C TYR A 789 60.08 12.46 -34.04
N GLY A 790 61.19 12.97 -33.45
CA GLY A 790 61.57 12.90 -32.02
C GLY A 790 60.76 13.70 -30.95
N THR A 791 61.27 13.95 -29.73
CA THR A 791 62.68 13.82 -29.23
C THR A 791 62.80 13.83 -27.68
N GLN A 792 63.82 13.14 -27.15
CA GLN A 792 64.63 13.42 -25.93
C GLN A 792 64.02 13.62 -24.51
N HIS A 793 64.40 12.74 -23.56
CA HIS A 793 65.24 13.01 -22.36
C HIS A 793 65.31 11.72 -21.49
N VAL A 794 66.35 10.88 -21.56
CA VAL A 794 67.71 10.97 -20.94
C VAL A 794 67.72 10.84 -19.41
N GLY A 795 68.14 9.66 -18.92
CA GLY A 795 68.49 9.37 -17.52
C GLY A 795 68.97 7.92 -17.35
N SER A 796 70.26 7.69 -17.07
CA SER A 796 70.89 6.36 -16.97
C SER A 796 70.77 5.75 -15.56
N THR A 797 70.83 4.41 -15.36
CA THR A 797 72.08 3.63 -15.19
C THR A 797 71.75 2.13 -15.32
N LEU A 798 72.22 1.36 -16.31
CA LEU A 798 73.56 0.75 -16.54
C LEU A 798 73.89 -0.51 -15.69
N LEU A 799 73.52 -1.69 -16.22
CA LEU A 799 74.15 -3.04 -16.08
C LEU A 799 73.28 -4.02 -16.91
N GLY A 800 73.77 -5.05 -17.61
CA GLY A 800 75.15 -5.40 -17.93
C GLY A 800 75.29 -6.89 -18.31
N ASN A 801 75.28 -7.22 -19.62
CA ASN A 801 75.24 -8.57 -20.21
C ASN A 801 73.91 -9.34 -19.95
N GLY A 802 73.48 -10.29 -20.79
CA GLY A 802 73.97 -10.70 -22.11
C GLY A 802 73.06 -11.80 -22.69
N MET A 803 72.87 -11.85 -24.02
CA MET A 803 72.09 -12.93 -24.64
C MET A 803 72.94 -14.20 -24.74
N ASP A 804 72.51 -15.27 -24.09
CA ASP A 804 73.00 -16.63 -24.32
C ASP A 804 71.80 -17.54 -24.64
N TYR A 805 71.87 -18.25 -25.77
CA TYR A 805 70.82 -19.18 -26.18
C TYR A 805 70.88 -20.45 -25.30
N ARG A 806 69.89 -20.66 -24.43
CA ARG A 806 69.67 -21.96 -23.76
C ARG A 806 68.33 -22.57 -24.15
N SER A 807 68.37 -23.40 -25.19
CA SER A 807 67.32 -24.34 -25.53
C SER A 807 67.39 -25.57 -24.61
N GLN A 808 66.83 -25.47 -23.41
CA GLN A 808 66.65 -26.60 -22.49
C GLN A 808 65.57 -26.27 -21.46
N ASP A 809 64.36 -26.76 -21.67
CA ASP A 809 63.49 -27.31 -20.60
C ASP A 809 62.24 -28.01 -21.17
N SER A 810 62.47 -29.19 -21.75
CA SER A 810 61.44 -30.20 -22.02
C SER A 810 61.63 -31.47 -21.18
N SER A 811 62.71 -31.54 -20.39
CA SER A 811 63.01 -32.64 -19.48
C SER A 811 62.36 -32.50 -18.09
N LEU A 812 62.16 -31.27 -17.58
CA LEU A 812 61.60 -31.07 -16.23
C LEU A 812 60.13 -31.49 -16.14
N LEU A 813 59.28 -31.06 -17.07
CA LEU A 813 57.87 -31.52 -17.15
C LEU A 813 57.74 -33.05 -17.21
N HIS A 814 58.63 -33.70 -17.96
CA HIS A 814 58.59 -35.16 -18.14
C HIS A 814 58.88 -35.92 -16.84
N TRP A 815 59.81 -35.43 -16.00
CA TRP A 815 60.06 -36.05 -14.70
C TRP A 815 58.92 -35.80 -13.70
N GLN A 816 58.30 -34.63 -13.72
CA GLN A 816 57.18 -34.30 -12.83
C GLN A 816 55.93 -35.15 -13.14
N THR A 817 55.58 -35.31 -14.42
CA THR A 817 54.48 -36.22 -14.84
C THR A 817 54.74 -37.68 -14.46
N VAL A 818 55.99 -38.16 -14.56
CA VAL A 818 56.36 -39.52 -14.13
C VAL A 818 56.28 -39.70 -12.61
N GLU A 819 56.65 -38.69 -11.82
CA GLU A 819 56.56 -38.75 -10.35
C GLU A 819 55.10 -38.71 -9.85
N LEU A 820 54.25 -37.86 -10.44
CA LEU A 820 52.81 -37.84 -10.18
C LEU A 820 52.15 -39.18 -10.54
N MET A 821 52.37 -39.70 -11.76
CA MET A 821 51.88 -41.03 -12.16
C MET A 821 52.30 -42.12 -11.17
N LEU A 822 53.54 -42.09 -10.65
CA LEU A 822 54.00 -43.08 -9.67
C LEU A 822 53.26 -42.96 -8.32
N GLN A 823 52.98 -41.75 -7.84
CA GLN A 823 52.22 -41.57 -6.60
C GLN A 823 50.73 -41.95 -6.75
N GLU A 824 50.11 -41.65 -7.87
CA GLU A 824 48.69 -41.96 -8.11
C GLU A 824 48.45 -43.44 -8.40
N ARG A 825 49.33 -44.07 -9.18
CA ARG A 825 49.30 -45.54 -9.39
C ARG A 825 49.52 -46.30 -8.08
N MET A 826 50.22 -45.69 -7.11
CA MET A 826 50.33 -46.19 -5.72
C MET A 826 49.06 -45.94 -4.88
N LYS A 827 48.41 -44.75 -4.95
CA LYS A 827 47.08 -44.52 -4.36
C LYS A 827 46.06 -45.56 -4.85
N TYR A 828 46.00 -45.79 -6.16
CA TYR A 828 45.02 -46.67 -6.81
C TYR A 828 45.23 -48.14 -6.44
N MET A 829 46.48 -48.58 -6.25
CA MET A 829 46.77 -49.92 -5.67
C MET A 829 46.50 -50.01 -4.16
N GLY A 830 46.41 -48.87 -3.45
CA GLY A 830 45.99 -48.80 -2.06
C GLY A 830 44.46 -48.83 -1.86
N GLN A 831 43.67 -48.32 -2.82
CA GLN A 831 42.22 -48.28 -2.69
C GLN A 831 41.54 -49.63 -2.97
N LYS A 832 40.75 -50.06 -1.97
CA LYS A 832 39.70 -51.07 -2.11
C LYS A 832 38.57 -50.70 -1.17
N GLU A 833 37.34 -51.07 -1.54
CA GLU A 833 36.10 -50.93 -0.74
C GLU A 833 35.43 -49.54 -0.75
N ARG A 834 34.99 -49.12 -1.95
CA ARG A 834 33.55 -48.87 -2.15
C ARG A 834 33.08 -49.05 -3.60
N GLU A 835 31.76 -48.89 -3.75
CA GLU A 835 30.92 -48.89 -4.97
C GLU A 835 30.53 -50.25 -5.57
N GLU A 836 29.42 -50.76 -5.03
CA GLU A 836 28.39 -51.50 -5.77
C GLU A 836 27.17 -50.55 -5.87
N GLU A 837 26.77 -50.17 -7.09
CA GLU A 837 25.44 -49.58 -7.32
C GLU A 837 24.42 -50.73 -7.40
N GLU A 838 23.41 -50.74 -6.52
CA GLU A 838 22.22 -51.58 -6.71
C GLU A 838 21.04 -50.73 -7.22
N VAL A 839 20.38 -51.25 -8.25
CA VAL A 839 19.27 -50.59 -8.94
C VAL A 839 17.99 -50.71 -8.10
N ASN A 840 17.25 -49.61 -7.99
CA ASN A 840 15.90 -49.60 -7.42
C ASN A 840 14.93 -50.42 -8.29
N ASP A 841 14.26 -51.40 -7.69
CA ASP A 841 13.04 -52.00 -8.26
C ASP A 841 12.02 -52.24 -7.13
N THR A 842 10.78 -51.80 -7.31
CA THR A 842 9.80 -51.65 -6.21
C THR A 842 8.62 -52.59 -6.30
N LEU A 843 8.26 -53.26 -5.20
CA LEU A 843 6.91 -53.78 -4.99
C LEU A 843 6.49 -53.80 -3.51
N HIS A 844 5.28 -53.32 -3.23
CA HIS A 844 4.65 -53.36 -1.90
C HIS A 844 4.08 -54.74 -1.56
N CYS A 845 4.00 -55.08 -0.26
CA CYS A 845 2.70 -55.30 0.42
C CYS A 845 2.79 -55.44 1.96
N TYR A 846 1.64 -55.41 2.62
CA TYR A 846 1.45 -55.25 4.08
C TYR A 846 1.41 -56.55 4.91
N GLY A 847 1.60 -56.39 6.24
CA GLY A 847 1.07 -57.29 7.29
C GLY A 847 2.09 -57.55 8.41
N TYR A 848 1.91 -57.13 9.67
CA TYR A 848 0.71 -57.26 10.51
C TYR A 848 0.84 -56.40 11.79
N GLU A 849 -0.25 -55.90 12.37
CA GLU A 849 -0.24 -55.17 13.66
C GLU A 849 -0.53 -56.09 14.86
N GLY A 850 0.14 -55.86 16.00
CA GLY A 850 -0.19 -56.49 17.28
C GLY A 850 0.99 -56.57 18.25
N ALA A 851 0.86 -56.20 19.53
CA ALA A 851 -0.28 -55.58 20.22
C ALA A 851 0.20 -54.78 21.45
N GLY A 852 -0.60 -53.78 21.86
CA GLY A 852 -0.31 -52.89 22.99
C GLY A 852 0.08 -51.48 22.52
N SER A 853 -0.77 -50.49 22.81
CA SER A 853 -0.63 -49.11 22.33
C SER A 853 -0.75 -48.10 23.46
N THR A 854 0.06 -47.04 23.43
CA THR A 854 -0.35 -45.71 23.90
C THR A 854 0.45 -44.58 23.24
N ALA A 855 -0.27 -43.67 22.58
CA ALA A 855 0.04 -42.24 22.42
C ALA A 855 1.48 -41.78 22.08
N GLY A 856 1.78 -41.72 20.77
CA GLY A 856 2.20 -40.49 20.10
C GLY A 856 3.47 -39.74 20.54
N SER A 857 4.52 -39.91 19.75
CA SER A 857 5.40 -38.79 19.35
C SER A 857 5.81 -38.95 17.89
N VAL A 858 5.90 -37.83 17.15
CA VAL A 858 6.48 -37.77 15.80
C VAL A 858 7.79 -37.02 15.94
N GLY A 859 8.92 -37.69 15.73
CA GLY A 859 10.23 -37.06 15.74
C GLY A 859 10.48 -36.32 14.42
N CYS A 860 10.63 -34.99 14.48
CA CYS A 860 11.15 -34.22 13.35
C CYS A 860 12.68 -34.31 13.35
N HIS A 861 13.27 -34.58 12.19
CA HIS A 861 14.71 -34.50 11.98
C HIS A 861 15.00 -33.83 10.63
N SER A 862 15.44 -32.58 10.70
CA SER A 862 15.99 -31.78 9.59
C SER A 862 16.55 -30.49 10.21
N ASP A 863 17.88 -30.34 10.25
CA ASP A 863 18.50 -29.16 10.85
C ASP A 863 18.24 -27.89 10.02
N ILE A 864 18.14 -26.76 10.72
CA ILE A 864 18.07 -25.42 10.12
C ILE A 864 19.42 -24.73 10.32
N GLY A 865 20.03 -24.29 9.22
CA GLY A 865 21.20 -23.43 9.25
C GLY A 865 20.84 -21.98 9.59
N ASP A 866 21.78 -21.34 10.30
CA ASP A 866 21.89 -19.91 10.62
C ASP A 866 20.73 -19.18 11.32
N ARG A 867 21.15 -18.36 12.29
CA ARG A 867 20.29 -17.41 13.01
C ARG A 867 20.45 -16.03 12.38
N ASP A 868 19.35 -15.44 11.92
CA ASP A 868 18.86 -14.14 12.41
C ASP A 868 17.68 -13.63 11.57
N ASN A 869 16.47 -14.15 11.86
CA ASN A 869 15.22 -13.55 11.40
C ASN A 869 14.03 -14.01 12.26
N LEU A 870 13.78 -13.34 13.40
CA LEU A 870 12.82 -13.80 14.42
C LEU A 870 11.80 -12.75 14.93
N GLU A 871 11.75 -11.54 14.36
CA GLU A 871 10.78 -10.50 14.79
C GLU A 871 9.30 -10.91 14.62
N PHE A 872 9.02 -11.80 13.65
CA PHE A 872 7.69 -12.38 13.40
C PHE A 872 7.01 -12.96 14.66
N LEU A 873 7.77 -13.49 15.61
CA LEU A 873 7.23 -14.18 16.79
C LEU A 873 6.50 -13.24 17.78
N ASN A 874 6.73 -11.92 17.72
CA ASN A 874 6.08 -10.96 18.62
C ASN A 874 4.61 -10.64 18.22
N ALA A 875 4.17 -11.04 17.02
CA ALA A 875 2.82 -10.75 16.52
C ALA A 875 1.74 -11.76 16.98
N LEU A 876 2.12 -12.87 17.62
CA LEU A 876 1.21 -13.96 17.98
C LEU A 876 0.72 -13.85 19.44
N GLY A 877 -0.61 -13.78 19.60
CA GLY A 877 -1.26 -13.51 20.88
C GLY A 877 -1.02 -14.55 21.99
N PRO A 878 -1.36 -14.22 23.25
CA PRO A 878 -0.83 -14.86 24.47
C PRO A 878 -1.18 -16.36 24.68
N LYS A 879 -1.94 -16.99 23.78
CA LYS A 879 -2.16 -18.46 23.79
C LYS A 879 -1.05 -19.27 23.10
N PHE A 880 -0.12 -18.65 22.38
CA PHE A 880 0.95 -19.36 21.65
C PHE A 880 2.32 -19.36 22.36
N LYS A 881 2.41 -18.81 23.57
CA LYS A 881 3.68 -18.60 24.27
C LYS A 881 4.37 -19.88 24.78
N SER A 882 3.69 -21.02 24.79
CA SER A 882 4.16 -22.29 25.39
C SER A 882 4.94 -23.22 24.46
N LEU A 883 5.38 -22.74 23.28
CA LEU A 883 6.17 -23.52 22.31
C LEU A 883 7.58 -22.95 22.07
N ALA A 884 7.85 -21.70 22.48
CA ALA A 884 9.16 -21.06 22.31
C ALA A 884 10.16 -21.36 23.45
N GLU A 885 9.69 -21.77 24.64
CA GLU A 885 10.54 -21.99 25.83
C GLU A 885 11.21 -23.38 25.88
N VAL A 886 10.94 -24.25 24.91
CA VAL A 886 11.43 -25.65 24.89
C VAL A 886 12.81 -25.80 24.24
N CYS A 887 13.23 -24.84 23.41
CA CYS A 887 14.45 -24.94 22.58
C CYS A 887 15.63 -24.04 23.04
N THR A 888 15.62 -23.55 24.29
CA THR A 888 16.65 -22.64 24.82
C THR A 888 17.39 -23.18 26.06
N LYS A 889 17.45 -24.52 26.20
CA LYS A 889 18.27 -25.20 27.23
C LYS A 889 19.00 -26.44 26.72
N SER A 890 20.05 -26.20 25.95
CA SER A 890 21.28 -27.01 25.91
C SER A 890 22.44 -26.10 25.54
#